data_AF-A0A970GHQ2-F1
#
_entry.id   AF-A0A970GHQ2-F1
#
_cell.length_a   1.000
_cell.length_b   1.000
_cell.length_c   1.000
_cell.angle_alpha   90.00
_cell.angle_beta   90.00
_cell.angle_gamma   90.00
#
_symmetry.space_group_name_H-M   'P 1'
#
loop_
_entity.id
_entity.type
_entity.pdbx_description
1 polymer ?
#
loop_
_entity_poly.entity_id
_entity_poly.type
_entity_poly.pdbx_seq_one_letter_code
_entity_poly.pdbx_strand_id
1 'polypeptide(L)'
;IGLSRMERVVRERMTIQDVDIITPQALINIRPVVAAIKEFFGSSQLSQFMDQTNPLAELTHKRRLSALGPGGLSRERAGFEVRDVHHSHYGRMCPIETPEGPNIGLIGSLCTYARINDYGFIETPYRRVVDGQVTDEIVYLTADEEDNYVVAQANEPLDDEGRFVNSRVAARYKDQILIVPVEEVDYVDVSPKQIVSIATALIPFLENDDASRALMGANMQRQAVPLLKAEAPLVGTGMEYKAAVDSGVCVVARHAGTVEKVTSDEIRIRREDGDVDTYHLLKFIRSNQGTCINQRPRVTRGQWVAAGDLLADGPSTDHGELALGRNVLAAFMPWEGYNYEDAILISEELVKHDVFTSIHIEEYECQARDTKLGPEEITRDIPNVGEDVLKDLDEMGIIRIGAEVRPGDILVGKVTPKGETELTAEERLLRAIFGEKAREVRDTSLKVPHGESGIVVDVKIFERDAGDELPPGVNRLVRVYVAQKKKVSEGDKMAGRHGNKGVIAKILPQEDMPFLADGTPVEIVLNPLGVPSRMNLGQVLETHLGWAAKALGLHMATPVFDGATEMEVLETLKKAGLPEEGKTVLYDGRSGEPFDKPVTVGYIYMLKLAHLVDDKIHARSTGPYSLVTQQPLGGKAQFGGQRFGEMEVWALEAYGAAYTLQEILTVKSDDVVGRVKTYEAIVKGENIPEPGVPESFKVLIKELQSLSLDVRVLTEEADEIEIKEEEEDISEMARELGIDIHGRDEEEEDEPSAEDEEELDDEDVFDDEEEDLELDEDLVDDLEDL
;
A
#
# COMPACT_ATOMS: atom_id res chain seq x y z
N ILE A 1 27.09 17.04 -5.64
CA ILE A 1 27.76 15.77 -6.05
C ILE A 1 27.93 15.69 -7.57
N GLY A 2 26.86 15.53 -8.37
CA GLY A 2 26.97 15.38 -9.83
C GLY A 2 27.77 16.48 -10.55
N LEU A 3 27.55 17.76 -10.21
CA LEU A 3 28.33 18.88 -10.75
C LEU A 3 29.80 18.87 -10.33
N SER A 4 30.12 18.43 -9.11
CA SER A 4 31.51 18.32 -8.64
C SER A 4 32.26 17.18 -9.35
N ARG A 5 31.59 16.03 -9.58
CA ARG A 5 32.12 14.96 -10.43
C ARG A 5 32.38 15.47 -11.86
N MET A 6 31.44 16.24 -12.43
CA MET A 6 31.63 16.88 -13.74
C MET A 6 32.80 17.88 -13.74
N GLU A 7 32.95 18.69 -12.70
CA GLU A 7 34.07 19.63 -12.55
C GLU A 7 35.43 18.93 -12.57
N ARG A 8 35.56 17.79 -11.87
CA ARG A 8 36.78 16.97 -11.90
C ARG A 8 37.11 16.52 -13.33
N VAL A 9 36.13 15.99 -14.05
CA VAL A 9 36.28 15.58 -15.47
C VAL A 9 36.69 16.76 -16.35
N VAL A 10 36.13 17.95 -16.11
CA VAL A 10 36.51 19.17 -16.84
C VAL A 10 37.97 19.52 -16.56
N ARG A 11 38.41 19.50 -15.30
CA ARG A 11 39.82 19.78 -14.93
C ARG A 11 40.80 18.80 -15.57
N GLU A 12 40.48 17.52 -15.55
CA GLU A 12 41.29 16.47 -16.20
C GLU A 12 41.35 16.70 -17.72
N ARG A 13 40.21 16.93 -18.39
CA ARG A 13 40.18 17.21 -19.84
C ARG A 13 40.93 18.48 -20.23
N MET A 14 40.90 19.51 -19.40
CA MET A 14 41.67 20.74 -19.63
C MET A 14 43.19 20.51 -19.59
N THR A 15 43.68 19.50 -18.84
CA THR A 15 45.11 19.15 -18.84
C THR A 15 45.54 18.28 -20.02
N ILE A 16 44.59 17.56 -20.63
CA ILE A 16 44.86 16.62 -21.73
C ILE A 16 44.70 17.29 -23.10
N GLN A 17 43.72 18.19 -23.25
CA GLN A 17 43.38 18.79 -24.53
C GLN A 17 44.25 20.02 -24.85
N ASP A 18 44.57 20.19 -26.13
CA ASP A 18 45.37 21.30 -26.62
C ASP A 18 44.59 22.62 -26.56
N VAL A 19 45.23 23.68 -26.07
CA VAL A 19 44.58 24.95 -25.65
C VAL A 19 43.84 25.63 -26.80
N ASP A 20 44.30 25.41 -28.04
CA ASP A 20 43.75 26.04 -29.24
C ASP A 20 42.47 25.36 -29.78
N ILE A 21 42.10 24.18 -29.26
CA ILE A 21 40.93 23.38 -29.71
C ILE A 21 39.84 23.29 -28.63
N ILE A 22 40.08 23.86 -27.44
CA ILE A 22 39.15 23.75 -26.30
C ILE A 22 37.83 24.47 -26.60
N THR A 23 36.75 23.69 -26.64
CA THR A 23 35.37 24.18 -26.68
C THR A 23 34.60 23.68 -25.44
N PRO A 24 33.55 24.40 -24.98
CA PRO A 24 32.74 23.93 -23.85
C PRO A 24 32.15 22.52 -24.05
N GLN A 25 31.79 22.16 -25.29
CA GLN A 25 31.27 20.82 -25.60
C GLN A 25 32.32 19.72 -25.42
N ALA A 26 33.60 20.01 -25.69
CA ALA A 26 34.68 19.04 -25.50
C ALA A 26 34.98 18.79 -24.02
N LEU A 27 34.77 19.81 -23.16
CA LEU A 27 35.01 19.72 -21.72
C LEU A 27 33.82 19.14 -20.94
N ILE A 28 32.59 19.49 -21.33
CA ILE A 28 31.38 19.12 -20.57
C ILE A 28 30.99 17.67 -20.87
N ASN A 29 31.09 16.81 -19.85
CA ASN A 29 30.48 15.49 -19.85
C ASN A 29 29.26 15.49 -18.91
N ILE A 30 28.06 15.31 -19.45
CA ILE A 30 26.82 15.31 -18.66
C ILE A 30 26.55 13.99 -17.95
N ARG A 31 27.24 12.90 -18.29
CA ARG A 31 26.98 11.56 -17.73
C ARG A 31 26.99 11.53 -16.20
N PRO A 32 27.97 12.15 -15.48
CA PRO A 32 27.97 12.15 -14.02
C PRO A 32 26.78 12.90 -13.40
N VAL A 33 26.27 13.92 -14.08
CA VAL A 33 25.08 14.68 -13.64
C VAL A 33 23.82 13.85 -13.81
N VAL A 34 23.64 13.25 -15.00
CA VAL A 34 22.47 12.40 -15.30
C VAL A 34 22.45 11.16 -14.40
N ALA A 35 23.60 10.52 -14.20
CA ALA A 35 23.73 9.37 -13.31
C ALA A 35 23.35 9.71 -11.88
N ALA A 36 23.85 10.82 -11.33
CA ALA A 36 23.52 11.23 -9.95
C ALA A 36 22.03 11.56 -9.78
N ILE A 37 21.37 12.14 -10.79
CA ILE A 37 19.92 12.39 -10.76
C ILE A 37 19.15 11.07 -10.84
N LYS A 38 19.56 10.16 -11.73
CA LYS A 38 18.92 8.84 -11.90
C LYS A 38 19.06 7.99 -10.64
N GLU A 39 20.22 8.03 -10.00
CA GLU A 39 20.50 7.38 -8.71
C GLU A 39 19.57 7.94 -7.63
N PHE A 40 19.47 9.27 -7.50
CA PHE A 40 18.59 9.87 -6.51
C PHE A 40 17.12 9.45 -6.68
N PHE A 41 16.56 9.54 -7.89
CA PHE A 41 15.15 9.18 -8.10
C PHE A 41 14.91 7.67 -8.15
N GLY A 42 15.91 6.87 -8.54
CA GLY A 42 15.79 5.42 -8.72
C GLY A 42 16.05 4.60 -7.46
N SER A 43 16.95 5.02 -6.58
CA SER A 43 17.39 4.23 -5.43
C SER A 43 17.36 4.96 -4.08
N SER A 44 17.11 6.29 -4.04
CA SER A 44 17.05 6.99 -2.75
C SER A 44 15.88 6.53 -1.89
N GLN A 45 16.13 6.34 -0.59
CA GLN A 45 15.11 6.04 0.41
C GLN A 45 14.01 7.14 0.50
N LEU A 46 14.33 8.37 0.09
CA LEU A 46 13.38 9.50 0.06
C LEU A 46 12.52 9.51 -1.21
N SER A 47 12.98 8.87 -2.30
CA SER A 47 12.21 8.70 -3.53
C SER A 47 11.33 7.45 -3.42
N GLN A 48 10.19 7.60 -2.76
CA GLN A 48 9.29 6.48 -2.47
C GLN A 48 8.23 6.32 -3.56
N PHE A 49 7.84 5.07 -3.81
CA PHE A 49 6.69 4.79 -4.65
C PHE A 49 5.44 5.41 -4.02
N MET A 50 4.73 6.20 -4.82
CA MET A 50 3.66 7.04 -4.32
C MET A 50 2.47 6.19 -3.87
N ASP A 51 2.05 6.34 -2.61
CA ASP A 51 0.81 5.77 -2.09
C ASP A 51 -0.41 6.46 -2.71
N GLN A 52 -1.09 5.73 -3.58
CA GLN A 52 -2.29 6.12 -4.33
C GLN A 52 -3.44 5.15 -4.06
N THR A 53 -3.50 4.58 -2.85
CA THR A 53 -4.65 3.78 -2.43
C THR A 53 -5.94 4.58 -2.59
N ASN A 54 -5.94 5.84 -2.12
CA ASN A 54 -6.99 6.84 -2.31
C ASN A 54 -6.40 8.27 -2.28
N PRO A 55 -7.20 9.33 -2.57
CA PRO A 55 -6.68 10.70 -2.62
C PRO A 55 -6.06 11.23 -1.32
N LEU A 56 -6.55 10.78 -0.16
CA LEU A 56 -6.00 11.19 1.13
C LEU A 56 -4.65 10.54 1.39
N ALA A 57 -4.48 9.27 1.00
CA ALA A 57 -3.20 8.58 1.08
C ALA A 57 -2.12 9.35 0.30
N GLU A 58 -2.47 9.78 -0.91
CA GLU A 58 -1.61 10.59 -1.76
C GLU A 58 -1.22 11.92 -1.12
N LEU A 59 -2.22 12.67 -0.63
CA LEU A 59 -2.02 13.98 -0.02
C LEU A 59 -1.16 13.90 1.24
N THR A 60 -1.42 12.93 2.12
CA THR A 60 -0.59 12.70 3.31
C THR A 60 0.82 12.30 2.92
N HIS A 61 1.00 11.43 1.92
CA HIS A 61 2.34 10.96 1.54
C HIS A 61 3.24 12.11 1.08
N LYS A 62 2.69 13.06 0.33
CA LYS A 62 3.40 14.29 -0.08
C LYS A 62 3.76 15.22 1.09
N ARG A 63 3.06 15.12 2.22
CA ARG A 63 3.25 15.96 3.43
C ARG A 63 3.97 15.24 4.57
N ARG A 64 4.56 14.08 4.28
CA ARG A 64 5.25 13.23 5.25
C ARG A 64 6.62 13.81 5.59
N LEU A 65 6.94 13.85 6.88
CA LEU A 65 8.25 14.19 7.40
C LEU A 65 8.96 12.88 7.79
N SER A 66 10.21 12.71 7.37
CA SER A 66 11.01 11.53 7.71
C SER A 66 12.35 11.95 8.32
N ALA A 67 12.67 11.39 9.48
CA ALA A 67 13.99 11.49 10.10
C ALA A 67 14.99 10.47 9.53
N LEU A 68 14.54 9.55 8.67
CA LEU A 68 15.35 8.52 8.04
C LEU A 68 15.89 9.02 6.68
N GLY A 69 16.99 8.44 6.23
CA GLY A 69 17.59 8.72 4.94
C GLY A 69 18.98 9.35 5.05
N PRO A 70 19.60 9.71 3.91
CA PRO A 70 20.95 10.28 3.88
C PRO A 70 21.04 11.56 4.73
N GLY A 71 22.02 11.60 5.65
CA GLY A 71 22.19 12.72 6.60
C GLY A 71 21.19 12.74 7.77
N GLY A 72 20.26 11.80 7.82
CA GLY A 72 19.33 11.60 8.93
C GLY A 72 19.81 10.54 9.92
N LEU A 73 18.86 9.94 10.63
CA LEU A 73 19.11 8.89 11.60
C LEU A 73 18.95 7.51 10.97
N SER A 74 19.76 6.54 11.41
CA SER A 74 19.46 5.14 11.16
C SER A 74 18.38 4.68 12.13
N ARG A 75 17.55 3.73 11.69
CA ARG A 75 16.46 3.19 12.50
C ARG A 75 16.95 2.56 13.80
N GLU A 76 18.11 1.92 13.79
CA GLU A 76 18.70 1.22 14.93
C GLU A 76 19.35 2.17 15.94
N ARG A 77 19.88 3.31 15.48
CA ARG A 77 20.53 4.31 16.34
C ARG A 77 19.58 5.37 16.89
N ALA A 78 18.35 5.44 16.36
CA ALA A 78 17.37 6.42 16.79
C ALA A 78 16.80 6.11 18.19
N GLY A 79 17.25 6.89 19.18
CA GLY A 79 16.82 6.80 20.57
C GLY A 79 15.36 7.21 20.83
N PHE A 80 14.90 7.00 22.07
CA PHE A 80 13.52 7.29 22.47
C PHE A 80 13.16 8.78 22.41
N GLU A 81 14.09 9.67 22.78
CA GLU A 81 13.83 11.12 22.84
C GLU A 81 13.46 11.72 21.48
N VAL A 82 14.07 11.22 20.40
CA VAL A 82 13.76 11.70 19.04
C VAL A 82 12.39 11.23 18.56
N ARG A 83 11.87 10.13 19.11
CA ARG A 83 10.59 9.55 18.72
C ARG A 83 9.42 10.16 19.48
N ASP A 84 9.69 10.86 20.57
CA ASP A 84 8.66 11.41 21.45
C ASP A 84 8.05 12.70 20.88
N VAL A 85 6.86 13.06 21.36
CA VAL A 85 6.19 14.30 20.98
C VAL A 85 6.78 15.45 21.77
N HIS A 86 7.54 16.30 21.09
CA HIS A 86 8.10 17.52 21.67
C HIS A 86 7.08 18.67 21.66
N HIS A 87 7.14 19.59 22.64
CA HIS A 87 6.20 20.72 22.77
C HIS A 87 6.23 21.64 21.54
N SER A 88 7.39 21.80 20.89
CA SER A 88 7.52 22.60 19.66
C SER A 88 6.83 21.98 18.44
N HIS A 89 6.40 20.72 18.50
CA HIS A 89 5.62 20.08 17.42
C HIS A 89 4.23 20.72 17.29
N TYR A 90 3.74 21.41 18.31
CA TYR A 90 2.43 22.07 18.31
C TYR A 90 2.25 22.95 17.07
N GLY A 91 1.22 22.68 16.27
CA GLY A 91 0.94 23.43 15.03
C GLY A 91 1.88 23.12 13.84
N ARG A 92 2.94 22.34 14.05
CA ARG A 92 3.99 22.05 13.06
C ARG A 92 3.95 20.60 12.56
N MET A 93 4.04 19.66 13.49
CA MET A 93 4.02 18.22 13.22
C MET A 93 2.91 17.56 14.04
N CYS A 94 2.13 16.70 13.40
CA CYS A 94 0.99 16.10 14.06
C CYS A 94 1.43 15.12 15.16
N PRO A 95 0.87 15.23 16.38
CA PRO A 95 1.20 14.33 17.47
C PRO A 95 0.50 12.96 17.38
N ILE A 96 -0.45 12.81 16.46
CA ILE A 96 -1.27 11.59 16.29
C ILE A 96 -0.82 10.76 15.09
N GLU A 97 -0.54 11.40 13.95
CA GLU A 97 -0.28 10.68 12.70
C GLU A 97 1.18 10.20 12.60
N THR A 98 1.43 8.99 13.11
CA THR A 98 2.68 8.25 12.96
C THR A 98 2.40 6.75 12.74
N PRO A 99 3.30 5.99 12.09
CA PRO A 99 3.13 4.53 11.98
C PRO A 99 3.19 3.83 13.34
N GLU A 100 2.35 2.82 13.56
CA GLU A 100 2.35 1.97 14.78
C GLU A 100 3.56 1.03 14.85
N GLY A 101 4.20 0.79 13.70
CA GLY A 101 5.30 -0.14 13.57
C GLY A 101 6.64 0.42 14.08
N PRO A 102 7.76 -0.17 13.67
CA PRO A 102 9.06 0.18 14.20
C PRO A 102 9.56 1.58 13.78
N ASN A 103 8.88 2.23 12.83
CA ASN A 103 9.15 3.60 12.40
C ASN A 103 8.35 4.64 13.20
N ILE A 104 7.70 4.25 14.30
CA ILE A 104 6.98 5.15 15.20
C ILE A 104 7.88 6.32 15.64
N GLY A 105 7.35 7.54 15.56
CA GLY A 105 8.04 8.79 15.89
C GLY A 105 9.07 9.28 14.86
N LEU A 106 9.63 8.39 14.02
CA LEU A 106 10.60 8.76 12.98
C LEU A 106 9.94 9.24 11.68
N ILE A 107 8.66 8.91 11.52
CA ILE A 107 7.84 9.34 10.42
C ILE A 107 6.62 10.05 11.00
N GLY A 108 6.46 11.31 10.64
CA GLY A 108 5.33 12.16 11.02
C GLY A 108 4.69 12.80 9.79
N SER A 109 3.64 13.59 10.03
CA SER A 109 2.98 14.37 8.98
C SER A 109 2.84 15.82 9.41
N LEU A 110 2.97 16.74 8.47
CA LEU A 110 2.76 18.18 8.72
C LEU A 110 1.33 18.45 9.20
N CYS A 111 1.21 19.38 10.15
CA CYS A 111 -0.08 19.91 10.58
C CYS A 111 -0.81 20.67 9.46
N THR A 112 -2.10 20.96 9.67
CA THR A 112 -2.98 21.58 8.66
C THR A 112 -2.49 22.94 8.16
N TYR A 113 -2.08 23.84 9.05
CA TYR A 113 -1.65 25.20 8.70
C TYR A 113 -0.12 25.40 8.66
N ALA A 114 0.64 24.35 8.96
CA ALA A 114 2.10 24.40 8.95
C ALA A 114 2.64 24.76 7.56
N ARG A 115 3.66 25.62 7.53
CA ARG A 115 4.43 25.95 6.33
C ARG A 115 5.93 25.85 6.60
N ILE A 116 6.72 25.68 5.54
CA ILE A 116 8.18 25.66 5.62
C ILE A 116 8.68 27.00 5.08
N ASN A 117 9.55 27.68 5.82
CA ASN A 117 10.16 28.94 5.39
C ASN A 117 11.40 28.73 4.52
N ASP A 118 11.99 29.82 4.03
CA ASP A 118 13.15 29.77 3.12
C ASP A 118 14.40 29.12 3.73
N TYR A 119 14.49 29.05 5.06
CA TYR A 119 15.58 28.39 5.79
C TYR A 119 15.32 26.90 6.07
N GLY A 120 14.10 26.42 5.85
CA GLY A 120 13.71 25.04 6.11
C GLY A 120 13.06 24.80 7.49
N PHE A 121 12.81 25.85 8.28
CA PHE A 121 12.08 25.72 9.55
C PHE A 121 10.57 25.64 9.31
N ILE A 122 9.89 24.83 10.12
CA ILE A 122 8.43 24.74 10.10
C ILE A 122 7.86 25.87 10.96
N GLU A 123 7.01 26.69 10.36
CA GLU A 123 6.28 27.77 11.02
C GLU A 123 4.81 27.41 11.17
N THR A 124 4.20 27.88 12.25
CA THR A 124 2.76 27.77 12.51
C THR A 124 2.17 29.16 12.71
N PRO A 125 0.93 29.43 12.25
CA PRO A 125 0.35 30.75 12.36
C PRO A 125 -0.30 31.00 13.72
N TYR A 126 -0.24 32.26 14.16
CA TYR A 126 -0.88 32.78 15.35
C TYR A 126 -1.53 34.13 15.06
N ARG A 127 -2.61 34.46 15.78
CA ARG A 127 -3.21 35.80 15.78
C ARG A 127 -2.58 36.64 16.87
N ARG A 128 -2.20 37.87 16.53
CA ARG A 128 -1.58 38.79 17.49
C ARG A 128 -2.61 39.36 18.46
N VAL A 129 -2.25 39.46 19.73
CA VAL A 129 -3.03 40.14 20.78
C VAL A 129 -2.38 41.49 21.08
N VAL A 130 -3.19 42.55 21.10
CA VAL A 130 -2.73 43.90 21.45
C VAL A 130 -3.69 44.46 22.50
N ASP A 131 -3.16 44.87 23.66
CA ASP A 131 -3.93 45.43 24.77
C ASP A 131 -5.15 44.56 25.19
N GLY A 132 -4.98 43.23 25.17
CA GLY A 132 -6.03 42.27 25.53
C GLY A 132 -7.10 42.05 24.44
N GLN A 133 -6.89 42.59 23.24
CA GLN A 133 -7.75 42.40 22.06
C GLN A 133 -7.05 41.51 21.03
N VAL A 134 -7.70 40.41 20.64
CA VAL A 134 -7.26 39.52 19.57
C VAL A 134 -7.49 40.22 18.23
N THR A 135 -6.44 40.33 17.42
CA THR A 135 -6.48 40.97 16.10
C THR A 135 -6.58 39.94 14.97
N ASP A 136 -6.98 40.39 13.78
CA ASP A 136 -6.96 39.58 12.55
C ASP A 136 -5.56 39.49 11.91
N GLU A 137 -4.54 40.10 12.52
CA GLU A 137 -3.15 40.02 12.06
C GLU A 137 -2.60 38.60 12.35
N ILE A 138 -2.35 37.83 11.28
CA ILE A 138 -1.76 36.50 11.37
C ILE A 138 -0.25 36.58 11.18
N VAL A 139 0.49 36.12 12.18
CA VAL A 139 1.96 36.03 12.16
C VAL A 139 2.36 34.57 12.26
N TYR A 140 3.28 34.15 11.39
CA TYR A 140 3.86 32.82 11.42
C TYR A 140 5.14 32.86 12.24
N LEU A 141 5.25 31.98 13.24
CA LEU A 141 6.38 31.94 14.15
C LEU A 141 7.15 30.62 14.03
N THR A 142 8.48 30.69 14.07
CA THR A 142 9.34 29.51 14.24
C THR A 142 9.26 29.00 15.69
N ALA A 143 9.79 27.80 15.95
CA ALA A 143 9.73 27.19 17.28
C ALA A 143 10.50 28.01 18.33
N ASP A 144 11.64 28.57 17.97
CA ASP A 144 12.49 29.39 18.83
C ASP A 144 11.90 30.79 19.09
N GLU A 145 11.19 31.36 18.13
CA GLU A 145 10.49 32.63 18.30
C GLU A 145 9.30 32.48 19.25
N GLU A 146 8.51 31.43 19.07
CA GLU A 146 7.32 31.12 19.88
C GLU A 146 7.64 30.99 21.38
N ASP A 147 8.79 30.42 21.73
CA ASP A 147 9.25 30.22 23.11
C ASP A 147 9.41 31.51 23.93
N ASN A 148 9.43 32.68 23.25
CA ASN A 148 9.53 33.98 23.90
C ASN A 148 8.17 34.60 24.24
N TYR A 149 7.07 33.98 23.83
CA TYR A 149 5.73 34.53 23.93
C TYR A 149 4.77 33.61 24.68
N VAL A 150 3.71 34.20 25.22
CA VAL A 150 2.62 33.46 25.87
C VAL A 150 1.46 33.33 24.90
N VAL A 151 1.10 32.10 24.55
CA VAL A 151 0.10 31.79 23.52
C VAL A 151 -1.15 31.18 24.12
N ALA A 152 -2.30 31.84 23.99
CA ALA A 152 -3.59 31.33 24.44
C ALA A 152 -4.26 30.42 23.39
N GLN A 153 -5.13 29.52 23.87
CA GLN A 153 -5.82 28.55 23.03
C GLN A 153 -6.93 29.19 22.17
N ALA A 154 -7.22 28.57 21.02
CA ALA A 154 -8.22 29.08 20.07
C ALA A 154 -9.67 29.01 20.58
N ASN A 155 -9.94 28.14 21.56
CA ASN A 155 -11.27 27.90 22.14
C ASN A 155 -11.62 28.86 23.30
N GLU A 156 -10.72 29.75 23.70
CA GLU A 156 -11.01 30.74 24.72
C GLU A 156 -12.10 31.71 24.23
N PRO A 157 -13.19 31.92 25.00
CA PRO A 157 -14.31 32.72 24.54
C PRO A 157 -13.93 34.19 24.39
N LEU A 158 -14.22 34.72 23.21
CA LEU A 158 -14.05 36.13 22.85
C LEU A 158 -15.41 36.84 22.74
N ASP A 159 -15.43 38.15 23.01
CA ASP A 159 -16.58 39.01 22.72
C ASP A 159 -16.63 39.45 21.24
N ASP A 160 -17.71 40.14 20.85
CA ASP A 160 -17.91 40.65 19.47
C ASP A 160 -16.81 41.65 19.02
N GLU A 161 -16.05 42.21 19.97
CA GLU A 161 -14.96 43.15 19.72
C GLU A 161 -13.58 42.44 19.77
N GLY A 162 -13.54 41.11 19.96
CA GLY A 162 -12.31 40.31 19.97
C GLY A 162 -11.55 40.33 21.29
N ARG A 163 -12.15 40.76 22.40
CA ARG A 163 -11.53 40.72 23.73
C ARG A 163 -11.89 39.42 24.44
N PHE A 164 -11.02 38.96 25.34
CA PHE A 164 -11.31 37.79 26.16
C PHE A 164 -12.45 38.08 27.14
N VAL A 165 -13.42 37.17 27.20
CA VAL A 165 -14.54 37.24 28.16
C VAL A 165 -14.05 36.95 29.58
N ASN A 166 -13.08 36.05 29.71
CA ASN A 166 -12.49 35.66 30.99
C ASN A 166 -11.33 36.59 31.35
N SER A 167 -11.19 36.96 32.62
CA SER A 167 -10.06 37.78 33.11
C SER A 167 -8.75 37.00 33.22
N ARG A 168 -8.81 35.67 33.22
CA ARG A 168 -7.65 34.77 33.22
C ARG A 168 -7.94 33.64 32.26
N VAL A 169 -6.98 33.31 31.41
CA VAL A 169 -7.14 32.36 30.31
C VAL A 169 -6.04 31.30 30.36
N ALA A 170 -6.32 30.12 29.82
CA ALA A 170 -5.32 29.08 29.67
C ALA A 170 -4.37 29.44 28.51
N ALA A 171 -3.09 29.55 28.82
CA ALA A 171 -2.05 29.85 27.85
C ALA A 171 -0.85 28.92 28.01
N ARG A 172 -0.13 28.73 26.90
CA ARG A 172 1.09 27.96 26.82
C ARG A 172 2.29 28.90 26.83
N TYR A 173 3.27 28.56 27.66
CA TYR A 173 4.60 29.16 27.65
C TYR A 173 5.61 28.02 27.65
N LYS A 174 6.27 27.82 26.51
CA LYS A 174 7.16 26.66 26.26
C LYS A 174 6.43 25.33 26.46
N ASP A 175 6.90 24.50 27.38
CA ASP A 175 6.33 23.21 27.76
C ASP A 175 5.22 23.31 28.83
N GLN A 176 4.99 24.50 29.40
CA GLN A 176 4.05 24.69 30.52
C GLN A 176 2.69 25.20 30.06
N ILE A 177 1.63 24.64 30.65
CA ILE A 177 0.25 25.13 30.54
C ILE A 177 -0.05 25.95 31.81
N LEU A 178 -0.24 27.26 31.64
CA LEU A 178 -0.41 28.23 32.70
C LEU A 178 -1.78 28.93 32.60
N ILE A 179 -2.28 29.44 33.72
CA ILE A 179 -3.46 30.30 33.74
C ILE A 179 -2.99 31.73 34.02
N VAL A 180 -2.95 32.54 32.97
CA VAL A 180 -2.36 33.89 33.00
C VAL A 180 -3.45 34.97 32.91
N PRO A 181 -3.21 36.18 33.44
CA PRO A 181 -4.02 37.36 33.12
C PRO A 181 -4.02 37.65 31.61
N VAL A 182 -5.12 38.23 31.11
CA VAL A 182 -5.26 38.57 29.67
C VAL A 182 -4.18 39.53 29.19
N GLU A 183 -3.66 40.38 30.08
CA GLU A 183 -2.61 41.34 29.77
C GLU A 183 -1.24 40.70 29.50
N GLU A 184 -1.05 39.44 29.89
CA GLU A 184 0.18 38.67 29.65
C GLU A 184 0.12 37.83 28.37
N VAL A 185 -1.02 37.82 27.65
CA VAL A 185 -1.20 37.03 26.42
C VAL A 185 -0.72 37.83 25.22
N ASP A 186 0.26 37.29 24.49
CA ASP A 186 0.82 37.93 23.30
C ASP A 186 0.15 37.46 22.00
N TYR A 187 -0.21 36.18 21.95
CA TYR A 187 -0.76 35.53 20.76
C TYR A 187 -1.89 34.56 21.11
N VAL A 188 -2.74 34.28 20.12
CA VAL A 188 -3.79 33.26 20.18
C VAL A 188 -3.66 32.35 18.97
N ASP A 189 -3.92 31.07 19.18
CA ASP A 189 -4.08 30.09 18.11
C ASP A 189 -5.08 30.53 17.02
N VAL A 190 -4.81 30.19 15.76
CA VAL A 190 -5.71 30.56 14.64
C VAL A 190 -6.94 29.68 14.63
N SER A 191 -6.76 28.37 14.85
CA SER A 191 -7.85 27.40 14.77
C SER A 191 -7.55 26.16 15.62
N PRO A 192 -8.55 25.53 16.25
CA PRO A 192 -8.35 24.30 17.01
C PRO A 192 -7.81 23.14 16.17
N LYS A 193 -8.09 23.09 14.86
CA LYS A 193 -7.56 22.06 13.95
C LYS A 193 -6.09 22.27 13.55
N GLN A 194 -5.45 23.36 13.97
CA GLN A 194 -4.06 23.65 13.60
C GLN A 194 -3.07 22.64 14.19
N ILE A 195 -3.43 21.97 15.28
CA ILE A 195 -2.53 21.03 15.99
C ILE A 195 -2.49 19.63 15.39
N VAL A 196 -3.39 19.32 14.47
CA VAL A 196 -3.52 17.99 13.85
C VAL A 196 -3.18 18.02 12.37
N SER A 197 -2.88 16.86 11.81
CA SER A 197 -2.71 16.66 10.36
C SER A 197 -4.03 16.68 9.62
N ILE A 198 -3.98 16.68 8.29
CA ILE A 198 -5.18 16.63 7.44
C ILE A 198 -5.97 15.33 7.67
N ALA A 199 -5.30 14.18 7.74
CA ALA A 199 -5.97 12.88 7.96
C ALA A 199 -6.63 12.80 9.34
N THR A 200 -5.93 13.32 10.36
CA THR A 200 -6.46 13.37 11.73
C THR A 200 -7.62 14.37 11.84
N ALA A 201 -7.56 15.48 11.10
CA ALA A 201 -8.61 16.50 11.07
C ALA A 201 -9.94 16.03 10.45
N LEU A 202 -9.95 14.86 9.77
CA LEU A 202 -11.13 14.24 9.17
C LEU A 202 -11.92 13.32 10.13
N ILE A 203 -11.44 13.16 11.37
CA ILE A 203 -12.10 12.36 12.40
C ILE A 203 -13.07 13.28 13.17
N PRO A 204 -14.40 13.08 13.06
CA PRO A 204 -15.37 13.86 13.84
C PRO A 204 -15.23 13.52 15.32
N PHE A 205 -15.58 14.43 16.23
CA PHE A 205 -15.54 14.19 17.68
C PHE A 205 -14.19 13.66 18.19
N LEU A 206 -13.07 14.05 17.56
CA LEU A 206 -11.72 13.59 17.89
C LEU A 206 -11.39 13.78 19.38
N GLU A 207 -11.93 14.83 20.00
CA GLU A 207 -11.78 15.12 21.43
C GLU A 207 -12.38 14.06 22.37
N ASN A 208 -13.19 13.13 21.85
CA ASN A 208 -13.81 12.02 22.57
C ASN A 208 -13.14 10.67 22.30
N ASP A 209 -12.02 10.66 21.57
CA ASP A 209 -11.25 9.46 21.25
C ASP A 209 -9.87 9.50 21.90
N ASP A 210 -9.44 8.35 22.44
CA ASP A 210 -8.05 8.15 22.87
C ASP A 210 -7.08 8.35 21.70
N ALA A 211 -5.94 8.99 21.96
CA ALA A 211 -4.92 9.30 20.96
C ALA A 211 -4.44 8.07 20.19
N SER A 212 -4.32 6.91 20.86
CA SER A 212 -3.89 5.66 20.22
C SER A 212 -4.93 5.17 19.20
N ARG A 213 -6.22 5.42 19.45
CA ARG A 213 -7.31 5.06 18.53
C ARG A 213 -7.48 6.07 17.42
N ALA A 214 -7.31 7.35 17.72
CA ALA A 214 -7.24 8.39 16.69
C ALA A 214 -6.11 8.14 15.69
N LEU A 215 -4.93 7.71 16.17
CA LEU A 215 -3.79 7.32 15.33
C LEU A 215 -4.18 6.20 14.37
N MET A 216 -4.82 5.14 14.89
CA MET A 216 -5.34 4.05 14.07
C MET A 216 -6.36 4.56 13.04
N GLY A 217 -7.28 5.44 13.45
CA GLY A 217 -8.28 6.05 12.58
C GLY A 217 -7.68 6.84 11.42
N ALA A 218 -6.73 7.73 11.69
CA ALA A 218 -6.00 8.50 10.68
C ALA A 218 -5.25 7.57 9.71
N ASN A 219 -4.58 6.54 10.24
CA ASN A 219 -3.84 5.57 9.42
C ASN A 219 -4.75 4.73 8.53
N MET A 220 -5.91 4.29 9.04
CA MET A 220 -6.86 3.44 8.30
C MET A 220 -7.57 4.18 7.18
N GLN A 221 -7.83 5.48 7.32
CA GLN A 221 -8.41 6.28 6.24
C GLN A 221 -7.54 6.24 4.97
N ARG A 222 -6.20 6.18 5.10
CA ARG A 222 -5.28 6.04 3.96
C ARG A 222 -5.34 4.67 3.29
N GLN A 223 -5.79 3.65 4.01
CA GLN A 223 -5.95 2.28 3.51
C GLN A 223 -7.32 2.05 2.87
N ALA A 224 -8.22 3.04 2.88
CA ALA A 224 -9.57 2.90 2.34
C ALA A 224 -9.55 2.74 0.81
N VAL A 225 -10.27 1.75 0.29
CA VAL A 225 -10.32 1.48 -1.15
C VAL A 225 -11.41 2.32 -1.83
N PRO A 226 -11.14 2.93 -3.00
CA PRO A 226 -12.15 3.62 -3.79
C PRO A 226 -13.31 2.70 -4.16
N LEU A 227 -14.50 3.06 -3.70
CA LEU A 227 -15.73 2.32 -3.96
C LEU A 227 -16.30 2.70 -5.33
N LEU A 228 -17.06 1.77 -5.92
CA LEU A 228 -17.77 1.98 -7.18
C LEU A 228 -18.76 3.15 -7.09
N LYS A 229 -19.40 3.31 -5.93
CA LYS A 229 -20.27 4.44 -5.59
C LYS A 229 -19.76 5.03 -4.28
N ALA A 230 -19.05 6.14 -4.39
CA ALA A 230 -18.64 6.94 -3.25
C ALA A 230 -19.84 7.72 -2.70
N GLU A 231 -19.87 7.94 -1.38
CA GLU A 231 -20.89 8.71 -0.68
C GLU A 231 -20.21 9.53 0.40
N ALA A 232 -20.45 10.85 0.44
CA ALA A 232 -19.87 11.70 1.48
C ALA A 232 -20.43 11.33 2.87
N PRO A 233 -19.64 11.49 3.96
CA PRO A 233 -20.13 11.22 5.31
C PRO A 233 -21.29 12.16 5.67
N LEU A 234 -22.31 11.64 6.35
CA LEU A 234 -23.40 12.46 6.91
C LEU A 234 -22.89 13.39 8.02
N VAL A 235 -21.89 12.92 8.77
CA VAL A 235 -21.20 13.67 9.82
C VAL A 235 -19.76 13.89 9.36
N GLY A 236 -19.49 15.05 8.76
CA GLY A 236 -18.16 15.49 8.35
C GLY A 236 -17.47 16.35 9.40
N THR A 237 -16.31 16.89 9.04
CA THR A 237 -15.51 17.83 9.83
C THR A 237 -15.37 19.20 9.15
N GLY A 238 -15.73 19.27 7.87
CA GLY A 238 -15.51 20.43 7.00
C GLY A 238 -14.14 20.44 6.32
N MET A 239 -13.31 19.42 6.54
CA MET A 239 -12.00 19.26 5.88
C MET A 239 -12.11 18.45 4.57
N GLU A 240 -13.22 17.73 4.36
CA GLU A 240 -13.43 16.79 3.25
C GLU A 240 -13.30 17.47 1.89
N TYR A 241 -13.97 18.61 1.69
CA TYR A 241 -13.91 19.38 0.43
C TYR A 241 -12.49 19.85 0.13
N LYS A 242 -11.83 20.42 1.14
CA LYS A 242 -10.48 20.98 0.99
C LYS A 242 -9.46 19.89 0.69
N ALA A 243 -9.54 18.75 1.39
CA ALA A 243 -8.66 17.60 1.17
C ALA A 243 -8.82 17.01 -0.24
N ALA A 244 -10.06 16.86 -0.73
CA ALA A 244 -10.34 16.32 -2.06
C ALA A 244 -9.84 17.26 -3.17
N VAL A 245 -10.12 18.56 -3.08
CA VAL A 245 -9.67 19.55 -4.09
C VAL A 245 -8.15 19.69 -4.08
N ASP A 246 -7.52 19.85 -2.92
CA ASP A 246 -6.07 20.06 -2.81
C ASP A 246 -5.25 18.81 -3.15
N SER A 247 -5.85 17.61 -3.08
CA SER A 247 -5.20 16.38 -3.56
C SER A 247 -4.96 16.39 -5.08
N GLY A 248 -5.72 17.19 -5.84
CA GLY A 248 -5.63 17.29 -7.30
C GLY A 248 -6.41 16.21 -8.06
N VAL A 249 -7.19 15.36 -7.38
CA VAL A 249 -7.97 14.30 -8.03
C VAL A 249 -9.27 14.81 -8.67
N CYS A 250 -9.84 15.88 -8.11
CA CYS A 250 -11.01 16.58 -8.62
C CYS A 250 -10.62 17.49 -9.79
N VAL A 251 -11.47 17.57 -10.81
CA VAL A 251 -11.26 18.52 -11.91
C VAL A 251 -11.97 19.81 -11.56
N VAL A 252 -11.21 20.90 -11.44
CA VAL A 252 -11.74 22.26 -11.16
C VAL A 252 -11.62 23.17 -12.38
N ALA A 253 -12.53 24.14 -12.49
CA ALA A 253 -12.54 25.11 -13.56
C ALA A 253 -11.37 26.09 -13.43
N ARG A 254 -10.54 26.22 -14.47
CA ARG A 254 -9.45 27.21 -14.51
C ARG A 254 -9.97 28.64 -14.67
N HIS A 255 -11.05 28.81 -15.43
CA HIS A 255 -11.66 30.10 -15.73
C HIS A 255 -13.18 30.01 -15.61
N ALA A 256 -13.80 31.15 -15.33
CA ALA A 256 -15.26 31.26 -15.35
C ALA A 256 -15.79 31.14 -16.79
N GLY A 257 -16.95 30.50 -16.94
CA GLY A 257 -17.55 30.30 -18.26
C GLY A 257 -18.81 29.46 -18.23
N THR A 258 -19.38 29.20 -19.39
CA THR A 258 -20.56 28.35 -19.57
C THR A 258 -20.17 27.01 -20.15
N VAL A 259 -20.66 25.92 -19.54
CA VAL A 259 -20.40 24.56 -19.98
C VAL A 259 -21.07 24.30 -21.33
N GLU A 260 -20.27 24.13 -22.38
CA GLU A 260 -20.74 23.93 -23.75
C GLU A 260 -21.06 22.46 -24.04
N LYS A 261 -20.20 21.56 -23.57
CA LYS A 261 -20.26 20.12 -23.80
C LYS A 261 -19.81 19.36 -22.55
N VAL A 262 -20.56 18.31 -22.21
CA VAL A 262 -20.21 17.36 -21.14
C VAL A 262 -20.38 15.96 -21.70
N THR A 263 -19.31 15.17 -21.70
CA THR A 263 -19.33 13.72 -21.92
C THR A 263 -18.63 13.02 -20.77
N SER A 264 -18.60 11.68 -20.77
CA SER A 264 -17.83 10.91 -19.79
C SER A 264 -16.33 11.13 -19.88
N ASP A 265 -15.82 11.59 -21.02
CA ASP A 265 -14.39 11.62 -21.35
C ASP A 265 -13.84 13.04 -21.47
N GLU A 266 -14.70 14.04 -21.75
CA GLU A 266 -14.29 15.44 -21.81
C GLU A 266 -15.39 16.40 -21.34
N ILE A 267 -14.95 17.53 -20.78
CA ILE A 267 -15.78 18.69 -20.45
C ILE A 267 -15.24 19.89 -21.21
N ARG A 268 -16.10 20.66 -21.87
CA ARG A 268 -15.73 21.90 -22.57
C ARG A 268 -16.46 23.10 -21.98
N ILE A 269 -15.70 24.11 -21.59
CA ILE A 269 -16.21 25.36 -21.02
C ILE A 269 -15.88 26.49 -21.98
N ARG A 270 -16.92 27.22 -22.39
CA ARG A 270 -16.78 28.44 -23.16
C ARG A 270 -16.64 29.62 -22.22
N ARG A 271 -15.50 30.27 -22.28
CA ARG A 271 -15.19 31.48 -21.51
C ARG A 271 -15.90 32.70 -22.08
N GLU A 272 -15.90 33.79 -21.31
CA GLU A 272 -16.49 35.07 -21.73
C GLU A 272 -15.72 35.76 -22.88
N ASP A 273 -14.42 35.50 -23.00
CA ASP A 273 -13.54 35.97 -24.09
C ASP A 273 -13.78 35.25 -25.44
N GLY A 274 -14.58 34.18 -25.43
CA GLY A 274 -14.92 33.36 -26.60
C GLY A 274 -14.03 32.12 -26.77
N ASP A 275 -12.98 31.96 -25.98
CA ASP A 275 -12.12 30.78 -25.99
C ASP A 275 -12.79 29.58 -25.29
N VAL A 276 -12.33 28.37 -25.62
CA VAL A 276 -12.88 27.12 -25.09
C VAL A 276 -11.82 26.34 -24.33
N ASP A 277 -12.03 26.17 -23.03
CA ASP A 277 -11.24 25.26 -22.20
C ASP A 277 -11.75 23.83 -22.37
N THR A 278 -10.85 22.90 -22.70
CA THR A 278 -11.15 21.47 -22.79
C THR A 278 -10.44 20.72 -21.67
N TYR A 279 -11.20 19.94 -20.91
CA TYR A 279 -10.73 19.11 -19.80
C TYR A 279 -10.95 17.65 -20.17
N HIS A 280 -9.89 16.86 -20.26
CA HIS A 280 -9.96 15.41 -20.48
C HIS A 280 -10.06 14.68 -19.13
N LEU A 281 -11.01 13.76 -19.03
CA LEU A 281 -11.26 13.00 -17.81
C LEU A 281 -10.52 11.67 -17.83
N LEU A 282 -9.97 11.28 -16.67
CA LEU A 282 -9.30 10.00 -16.48
C LEU A 282 -10.33 8.88 -16.32
N LYS A 283 -10.27 7.83 -17.15
CA LYS A 283 -11.24 6.72 -17.16
C LYS A 283 -10.55 5.39 -16.90
N PHE A 284 -10.92 4.75 -15.79
CA PHE A 284 -10.48 3.40 -15.43
C PHE A 284 -8.97 3.19 -15.51
N ILE A 285 -8.20 4.14 -14.97
CA ILE A 285 -6.74 4.08 -14.94
C ILE A 285 -6.31 3.31 -13.68
N ARG A 286 -5.34 2.42 -13.83
CA ARG A 286 -4.69 1.71 -12.72
C ARG A 286 -3.90 2.68 -11.85
N SER A 287 -4.10 2.66 -10.54
CA SER A 287 -3.23 3.32 -9.58
C SER A 287 -2.00 2.47 -9.26
N ASN A 288 -1.03 3.08 -8.59
CA ASN A 288 0.16 2.39 -8.08
C ASN A 288 -0.14 1.14 -7.23
N GLN A 289 -1.22 1.15 -6.43
CA GLN A 289 -1.63 0.05 -5.56
C GLN A 289 -2.73 -0.82 -6.20
N GLY A 290 -2.93 -0.72 -7.52
CA GLY A 290 -3.92 -1.54 -8.24
C GLY A 290 -5.39 -1.10 -8.03
N THR A 291 -5.63 0.04 -7.40
CA THR A 291 -6.99 0.63 -7.29
C THR A 291 -7.39 1.35 -8.59
N CYS A 292 -8.66 1.70 -8.72
CA CYS A 292 -9.20 2.33 -9.93
C CYS A 292 -9.33 3.85 -9.79
N ILE A 293 -8.63 4.59 -10.66
CA ILE A 293 -8.78 6.04 -10.84
C ILE A 293 -9.80 6.30 -11.94
N ASN A 294 -10.93 6.90 -11.58
CA ASN A 294 -12.00 7.19 -12.53
C ASN A 294 -12.68 8.52 -12.17
N GLN A 295 -12.66 9.46 -13.11
CA GLN A 295 -13.30 10.76 -12.98
C GLN A 295 -14.71 10.76 -13.58
N ARG A 296 -15.63 11.46 -12.91
CA ARG A 296 -17.05 11.53 -13.27
C ARG A 296 -17.50 12.98 -13.35
N PRO A 297 -18.01 13.45 -14.51
CA PRO A 297 -18.51 14.81 -14.64
C PRO A 297 -19.70 15.04 -13.71
N ARG A 298 -19.74 16.21 -13.05
CA ARG A 298 -20.85 16.64 -12.19
C ARG A 298 -21.61 17.84 -12.74
N VAL A 299 -20.98 18.61 -13.61
CA VAL A 299 -21.63 19.74 -14.29
C VAL A 299 -22.58 19.30 -15.38
N THR A 300 -23.56 20.15 -15.68
CA THR A 300 -24.52 19.94 -16.76
C THR A 300 -24.29 20.92 -17.91
N ARG A 301 -24.70 20.55 -19.12
CA ARG A 301 -24.60 21.41 -20.29
C ARG A 301 -25.43 22.69 -20.08
N GLY A 302 -24.82 23.85 -20.32
CA GLY A 302 -25.44 25.17 -20.14
C GLY A 302 -25.30 25.75 -18.74
N GLN A 303 -24.70 25.02 -17.80
CA GLN A 303 -24.39 25.54 -16.47
C GLN A 303 -23.27 26.58 -16.55
N TRP A 304 -23.45 27.70 -15.85
CA TRP A 304 -22.36 28.66 -15.62
C TRP A 304 -21.54 28.21 -14.42
N VAL A 305 -20.21 28.29 -14.52
CA VAL A 305 -19.26 27.90 -13.47
C VAL A 305 -18.25 29.02 -13.26
N ALA A 306 -17.87 29.26 -12.00
CA ALA A 306 -16.81 30.18 -11.62
C ALA A 306 -15.43 29.52 -11.72
N ALA A 307 -14.37 30.33 -11.71
CA ALA A 307 -13.02 29.80 -11.56
C ALA A 307 -12.86 29.15 -10.18
N GLY A 308 -12.35 27.91 -10.15
CA GLY A 308 -12.23 27.08 -8.95
C GLY A 308 -13.42 26.15 -8.69
N ASP A 309 -14.54 26.28 -9.42
CA ASP A 309 -15.69 25.40 -9.24
C ASP A 309 -15.38 23.97 -9.70
N LEU A 310 -15.99 23.01 -8.99
CA LEU A 310 -15.88 21.59 -9.31
C LEU A 310 -16.57 21.25 -10.64
N LEU A 311 -15.84 20.60 -11.54
CA LEU A 311 -16.34 20.11 -12.83
C LEU A 311 -16.59 18.60 -12.81
N ALA A 312 -15.67 17.84 -12.22
CA ALA A 312 -15.75 16.40 -12.12
C ALA A 312 -15.16 15.89 -10.80
N ASP A 313 -15.83 14.91 -10.22
CA ASP A 313 -15.32 14.12 -9.09
C ASP A 313 -14.23 13.16 -9.57
N GLY A 314 -13.27 12.87 -8.69
CA GLY A 314 -12.27 11.81 -8.84
C GLY A 314 -12.63 10.52 -8.09
N PRO A 315 -11.67 9.59 -7.93
CA PRO A 315 -11.85 8.42 -7.07
C PRO A 315 -12.09 8.83 -5.62
N SER A 316 -12.98 8.13 -4.91
CA SER A 316 -13.34 8.41 -3.51
C SER A 316 -13.75 9.86 -3.25
N THR A 317 -14.51 10.46 -4.16
CA THR A 317 -15.08 11.81 -3.97
C THR A 317 -16.55 11.84 -4.36
N ASP A 318 -17.32 12.66 -3.67
CA ASP A 318 -18.74 12.91 -3.94
C ASP A 318 -19.03 14.41 -3.79
N HIS A 319 -19.42 15.06 -4.88
CA HIS A 319 -19.66 16.51 -4.92
C HIS A 319 -18.45 17.35 -4.43
N GLY A 320 -17.24 16.89 -4.73
CA GLY A 320 -15.99 17.54 -4.36
C GLY A 320 -15.56 17.29 -2.92
N GLU A 321 -16.34 16.52 -2.15
CA GLU A 321 -15.96 16.10 -0.80
C GLU A 321 -15.30 14.72 -0.82
N LEU A 322 -14.36 14.51 0.09
CA LEU A 322 -13.70 13.22 0.26
C LEU A 322 -14.68 12.16 0.79
N ALA A 323 -14.88 11.11 0.00
CA ALA A 323 -15.85 10.05 0.21
C ALA A 323 -15.18 8.67 0.19
N LEU A 324 -14.44 8.34 1.25
CA LEU A 324 -13.67 7.10 1.41
C LEU A 324 -14.51 5.84 1.73
N GLY A 325 -15.77 6.00 2.12
CA GLY A 325 -16.60 4.94 2.71
C GLY A 325 -18.07 5.12 2.37
N ARG A 326 -18.95 4.57 3.22
CA ARG A 326 -20.41 4.66 3.11
C ARG A 326 -21.05 4.88 4.48
N ASN A 327 -22.15 5.62 4.51
CA ASN A 327 -22.99 5.75 5.68
C ASN A 327 -23.86 4.50 5.80
N VAL A 328 -23.76 3.79 6.93
CA VAL A 328 -24.53 2.55 7.17
C VAL A 328 -25.28 2.61 8.50
N LEU A 329 -26.47 2.03 8.52
CA LEU A 329 -27.29 1.89 9.73
C LEU A 329 -26.71 0.81 10.63
N ALA A 330 -26.10 1.24 11.74
CA ALA A 330 -25.45 0.39 12.71
C ALA A 330 -26.30 0.16 13.96
N ALA A 331 -26.20 -1.03 14.54
CA ALA A 331 -26.66 -1.35 15.88
C ALA A 331 -25.52 -1.80 16.78
N PHE A 332 -25.44 -1.25 18.00
CA PHE A 332 -24.45 -1.65 19.01
C PHE A 332 -25.03 -2.70 19.95
N MET A 333 -24.94 -3.97 19.55
CA MET A 333 -25.37 -5.11 20.35
C MET A 333 -24.55 -6.37 20.01
N PRO A 334 -24.34 -7.30 20.96
CA PRO A 334 -23.80 -8.61 20.62
C PRO A 334 -24.79 -9.43 19.80
N TRP A 335 -24.30 -10.26 18.89
CA TRP A 335 -25.12 -11.12 18.04
C TRP A 335 -24.53 -12.53 17.90
N GLU A 336 -25.01 -13.48 18.69
CA GLU A 336 -24.68 -14.92 18.60
C GLU A 336 -23.17 -15.26 18.46
N GLY A 337 -22.29 -14.39 18.97
CA GLY A 337 -20.84 -14.52 18.83
C GLY A 337 -20.26 -14.15 17.45
N TYR A 338 -21.09 -13.82 16.45
CA TYR A 338 -20.60 -13.40 15.12
C TYR A 338 -19.88 -12.06 15.14
N ASN A 339 -20.10 -11.24 16.16
CA ASN A 339 -19.35 -10.02 16.41
C ASN A 339 -18.50 -10.12 17.68
N TYR A 340 -18.01 -11.32 18.02
CA TYR A 340 -17.08 -11.50 19.12
C TYR A 340 -15.79 -10.70 18.90
N GLU A 341 -15.31 -10.05 19.96
CA GLU A 341 -14.18 -9.10 19.91
C GLU A 341 -14.35 -8.04 18.83
N ASP A 342 -13.57 -8.14 17.74
CA ASP A 342 -13.49 -7.20 16.62
C ASP A 342 -14.19 -7.72 15.35
N ALA A 343 -14.89 -8.85 15.44
CA ALA A 343 -15.66 -9.33 14.32
C ALA A 343 -16.85 -8.39 14.03
N ILE A 344 -17.17 -8.25 12.74
CA ILE A 344 -18.26 -7.42 12.24
C ILE A 344 -19.28 -8.31 11.54
N LEU A 345 -20.55 -8.06 11.84
CA LEU A 345 -21.69 -8.66 11.16
C LEU A 345 -22.25 -7.67 10.15
N ILE A 346 -22.48 -8.09 8.90
CA ILE A 346 -23.07 -7.24 7.87
C ILE A 346 -24.31 -7.88 7.25
N SER A 347 -25.24 -7.05 6.79
CA SER A 347 -26.41 -7.48 6.00
C SER A 347 -26.02 -7.81 4.56
N GLU A 348 -26.60 -8.87 4.01
CA GLU A 348 -26.51 -9.24 2.59
C GLU A 348 -27.03 -8.11 1.66
N GLU A 349 -27.90 -7.23 2.16
CA GLU A 349 -28.40 -6.06 1.44
C GLU A 349 -27.26 -5.16 0.93
N LEU A 350 -26.20 -5.01 1.73
CA LEU A 350 -25.01 -4.23 1.36
C LEU A 350 -24.26 -4.85 0.17
N VAL A 351 -24.29 -6.19 0.04
CA VAL A 351 -23.69 -6.93 -1.08
C VAL A 351 -24.58 -6.84 -2.33
N LYS A 352 -25.90 -6.94 -2.14
CA LYS A 352 -26.91 -6.83 -3.22
C LYS A 352 -26.87 -5.47 -3.91
N HIS A 353 -26.69 -4.39 -3.14
CA HIS A 353 -26.68 -3.02 -3.65
C HIS A 353 -25.28 -2.49 -4.04
N ASP A 354 -24.27 -3.36 -4.05
CA ASP A 354 -22.87 -3.02 -4.35
C ASP A 354 -22.35 -1.85 -3.49
N VAL A 355 -22.71 -1.81 -2.19
CA VAL A 355 -22.40 -0.68 -1.29
C VAL A 355 -20.89 -0.56 -1.06
N PHE A 356 -20.25 -1.67 -0.68
CA PHE A 356 -18.80 -1.79 -0.44
C PHE A 356 -18.07 -2.54 -1.56
N THR A 357 -18.42 -2.24 -2.81
CA THR A 357 -17.78 -2.85 -3.98
C THR A 357 -16.71 -1.94 -4.56
N SER A 358 -15.52 -2.47 -4.83
CA SER A 358 -14.38 -1.77 -5.42
C SER A 358 -13.99 -2.37 -6.77
N ILE A 359 -13.27 -1.59 -7.58
CA ILE A 359 -12.65 -2.07 -8.82
C ILE A 359 -11.14 -2.09 -8.61
N HIS A 360 -10.53 -3.24 -8.91
CA HIS A 360 -9.08 -3.43 -8.90
C HIS A 360 -8.62 -3.70 -10.32
N ILE A 361 -7.48 -3.16 -10.71
CA ILE A 361 -6.90 -3.32 -12.05
C ILE A 361 -5.46 -3.82 -11.87
N GLU A 362 -5.25 -5.06 -12.25
CA GLU A 362 -3.93 -5.67 -12.24
C GLU A 362 -3.28 -5.56 -13.62
N GLU A 363 -1.96 -5.42 -13.61
CA GLU A 363 -1.14 -5.32 -14.81
C GLU A 363 -0.26 -6.58 -14.89
N TYR A 364 -0.42 -7.33 -15.97
CA TYR A 364 0.44 -8.46 -16.28
C TYR A 364 1.29 -8.13 -17.50
N GLU A 365 2.59 -8.40 -17.43
CA GLU A 365 3.52 -8.16 -18.53
C GLU A 365 4.18 -9.44 -19.02
N CYS A 366 4.38 -9.51 -20.33
CA CYS A 366 5.09 -10.58 -21.01
C CYS A 366 6.10 -9.97 -21.98
N GLN A 367 7.35 -10.42 -21.90
CA GLN A 367 8.44 -9.99 -22.78
C GLN A 367 8.87 -11.16 -23.65
N ALA A 368 9.10 -10.87 -24.93
CA ALA A 368 9.75 -11.75 -25.89
C ALA A 368 11.20 -11.32 -26.08
N ARG A 369 12.12 -12.21 -25.73
CA ARG A 369 13.57 -11.95 -25.73
C ARG A 369 14.30 -12.71 -26.82
N ASP A 370 15.44 -12.18 -27.24
CA ASP A 370 16.42 -12.95 -28.01
C ASP A 370 17.20 -13.87 -27.08
N THR A 371 17.15 -15.18 -27.34
CA THR A 371 17.98 -16.17 -26.64
C THR A 371 19.07 -16.70 -27.56
N LYS A 372 20.09 -17.35 -26.99
CA LYS A 372 21.17 -18.00 -27.78
C LYS A 372 20.64 -19.05 -28.76
N LEU A 373 19.54 -19.73 -28.40
CA LEU A 373 18.90 -20.79 -29.19
C LEU A 373 17.93 -20.26 -30.25
N GLY A 374 17.60 -18.97 -30.20
CA GLY A 374 16.67 -18.30 -31.11
C GLY A 374 15.79 -17.26 -30.40
N PRO A 375 15.06 -16.43 -31.13
CA PRO A 375 14.13 -15.48 -30.55
C PRO A 375 12.94 -16.20 -29.91
N GLU A 376 12.50 -15.73 -28.75
CA GLU A 376 11.17 -16.05 -28.23
C GLU A 376 10.10 -15.39 -29.10
N GLU A 377 9.04 -16.12 -29.40
CA GLU A 377 7.97 -15.62 -30.25
C GLU A 377 6.65 -15.54 -29.48
N ILE A 378 5.93 -14.42 -29.65
CA ILE A 378 4.54 -14.28 -29.19
C ILE A 378 3.64 -14.77 -30.31
N THR A 379 2.93 -15.88 -30.07
CA THR A 379 2.14 -16.56 -31.08
C THR A 379 0.95 -17.29 -30.48
N ARG A 380 -0.11 -17.46 -31.27
CA ARG A 380 -1.28 -18.29 -30.92
C ARG A 380 -0.97 -19.78 -30.98
N ASP A 381 0.08 -20.17 -31.70
CA ASP A 381 0.40 -21.56 -31.98
C ASP A 381 1.27 -22.17 -30.88
N ILE A 382 0.60 -22.52 -29.78
CA ILE A 382 1.21 -23.01 -28.54
C ILE A 382 1.19 -24.56 -28.54
N PRO A 383 2.32 -25.23 -28.29
CA PRO A 383 2.39 -26.69 -28.29
C PRO A 383 1.52 -27.30 -27.18
N ASN A 384 0.86 -28.42 -27.45
CA ASN A 384 0.10 -29.22 -26.49
C ASN A 384 -1.09 -28.51 -25.82
N VAL A 385 -1.59 -27.41 -26.42
CA VAL A 385 -2.77 -26.67 -25.93
C VAL A 385 -3.96 -26.88 -26.88
N GLY A 386 -5.13 -27.24 -26.31
CA GLY A 386 -6.36 -27.45 -27.09
C GLY A 386 -7.03 -26.15 -27.55
N GLU A 387 -7.82 -26.20 -28.63
CA GLU A 387 -8.49 -25.03 -29.22
C GLU A 387 -9.42 -24.30 -28.24
N ASP A 388 -10.01 -25.00 -27.25
CA ASP A 388 -10.90 -24.42 -26.25
C ASP A 388 -10.20 -23.37 -25.37
N VAL A 389 -8.90 -23.57 -25.08
CA VAL A 389 -8.08 -22.62 -24.29
C VAL A 389 -7.64 -21.43 -25.16
N LEU A 390 -7.46 -21.67 -26.46
CA LEU A 390 -7.03 -20.66 -27.44
C LEU A 390 -8.20 -19.82 -28.01
N LYS A 391 -9.43 -20.02 -27.51
CA LYS A 391 -10.64 -19.39 -28.06
C LYS A 391 -10.66 -17.86 -27.92
N ASP A 392 -10.07 -17.35 -26.85
CA ASP A 392 -10.07 -15.92 -26.51
C ASP A 392 -8.80 -15.20 -26.99
N LEU A 393 -7.81 -15.94 -27.49
CA LEU A 393 -6.60 -15.39 -28.10
C LEU A 393 -6.88 -14.96 -29.55
N ASP A 394 -6.31 -13.81 -29.93
CA ASP A 394 -6.29 -13.32 -31.30
C ASP A 394 -5.26 -14.07 -32.17
N GLU A 395 -5.13 -13.67 -33.44
CA GLU A 395 -4.19 -14.27 -34.39
C GLU A 395 -2.72 -14.11 -33.98
N MET A 396 -2.40 -13.10 -33.15
CA MET A 396 -1.05 -12.87 -32.63
C MET A 396 -0.78 -13.66 -31.34
N GLY A 397 -1.77 -14.35 -30.78
CA GLY A 397 -1.65 -15.05 -29.51
C GLY A 397 -1.86 -14.17 -28.28
N ILE A 398 -2.51 -13.02 -28.44
CA ILE A 398 -2.81 -12.08 -27.35
C ILE A 398 -4.30 -12.14 -27.03
N ILE A 399 -4.63 -12.11 -25.73
CA ILE A 399 -6.02 -12.14 -25.27
C ILE A 399 -6.82 -10.94 -25.77
N ARG A 400 -8.05 -11.18 -26.24
CA ARG A 400 -8.94 -10.10 -26.70
C ARG A 400 -9.47 -9.25 -25.54
N ILE A 401 -9.61 -7.95 -25.79
CA ILE A 401 -10.27 -7.02 -24.86
C ILE A 401 -11.74 -7.43 -24.67
N GLY A 402 -12.20 -7.45 -23.41
CA GLY A 402 -13.53 -7.87 -23.01
C GLY A 402 -13.68 -9.37 -22.71
N ALA A 403 -12.62 -10.17 -22.86
CA ALA A 403 -12.63 -11.57 -22.42
C ALA A 403 -12.68 -11.68 -20.90
N GLU A 404 -13.50 -12.60 -20.38
CA GLU A 404 -13.49 -12.99 -18.97
C GLU A 404 -12.44 -14.09 -18.79
N VAL A 405 -11.50 -13.87 -17.89
CA VAL A 405 -10.35 -14.74 -17.65
C VAL A 405 -10.38 -15.29 -16.22
N ARG A 406 -9.95 -16.54 -16.08
CA ARG A 406 -9.87 -17.31 -14.83
C ARG A 406 -8.44 -17.80 -14.59
N PRO A 407 -8.09 -18.22 -13.37
CA PRO A 407 -6.76 -18.78 -13.09
C PRO A 407 -6.39 -19.88 -14.08
N GLY A 408 -5.21 -19.78 -14.69
CA GLY A 408 -4.69 -20.72 -15.68
C GLY A 408 -5.01 -20.39 -17.14
N ASP A 409 -5.94 -19.45 -17.42
CA ASP A 409 -6.18 -18.99 -18.79
C ASP A 409 -4.96 -18.24 -19.34
N ILE A 410 -4.72 -18.37 -20.65
CA ILE A 410 -3.56 -17.76 -21.31
C ILE A 410 -3.89 -16.29 -21.65
N LEU A 411 -3.07 -15.37 -21.15
CA LEU A 411 -3.15 -13.95 -21.49
C LEU A 411 -2.32 -13.61 -22.72
N VAL A 412 -1.10 -14.14 -22.79
CA VAL A 412 -0.18 -13.95 -23.92
C VAL A 412 0.51 -15.27 -24.21
N GLY A 413 0.26 -15.82 -25.39
CA GLY A 413 0.91 -17.01 -25.91
C GLY A 413 2.37 -16.70 -26.23
N LYS A 414 3.30 -17.35 -25.51
CA LYS A 414 4.74 -17.20 -25.72
C LYS A 414 5.38 -18.56 -25.86
N VAL A 415 6.23 -18.70 -26.87
CA VAL A 415 7.02 -19.91 -27.11
C VAL A 415 8.50 -19.59 -27.09
N THR A 416 9.26 -20.43 -26.38
CA THR A 416 10.73 -20.31 -26.26
C THR A 416 11.38 -21.51 -26.96
N PRO A 417 12.37 -21.33 -27.84
CA PRO A 417 13.07 -22.45 -28.47
C PRO A 417 13.78 -23.33 -27.42
N LYS A 418 13.72 -24.65 -27.61
CA LYS A 418 14.38 -25.66 -26.76
C LYS A 418 15.60 -26.23 -27.48
N GLY A 419 16.69 -26.46 -26.74
CA GLY A 419 17.87 -27.16 -27.26
C GLY A 419 17.62 -28.67 -27.42
N GLU A 420 18.23 -29.30 -28.43
CA GLU A 420 18.12 -30.75 -28.65
C GLU A 420 18.84 -31.58 -27.57
N THR A 421 19.82 -30.98 -26.88
CA THR A 421 20.61 -31.57 -25.79
C THR A 421 19.88 -31.61 -24.44
N GLU A 422 18.83 -30.82 -24.25
CA GLU A 422 18.12 -30.68 -22.96
C GLU A 422 17.00 -31.71 -22.76
N LEU A 423 16.72 -32.56 -23.76
CA LEU A 423 15.63 -33.55 -23.68
C LEU A 423 16.04 -34.76 -22.84
N THR A 424 15.20 -35.14 -21.88
CA THR A 424 15.44 -36.34 -21.06
C THR A 424 15.32 -37.62 -21.90
N ALA A 425 15.87 -38.73 -21.42
CA ALA A 425 15.79 -40.02 -22.11
C ALA A 425 14.33 -40.46 -22.33
N GLU A 426 13.44 -40.16 -21.39
CA GLU A 426 12.01 -40.44 -21.41
C GLU A 426 11.28 -39.54 -22.40
N GLU A 427 11.56 -38.23 -22.44
CA GLU A 427 10.99 -37.33 -23.43
C GLU A 427 11.43 -37.71 -24.84
N ARG A 428 12.69 -38.10 -25.02
CA ARG A 428 13.20 -38.64 -26.30
C ARG A 428 12.48 -39.91 -26.69
N LEU A 429 12.21 -40.80 -25.74
CA LEU A 429 11.44 -42.03 -25.96
C LEU A 429 9.98 -41.74 -26.30
N LEU A 430 9.30 -40.86 -25.55
CA LEU A 430 7.93 -40.42 -25.80
C LEU A 430 7.80 -39.82 -27.21
N ARG A 431 8.73 -38.95 -27.59
CA ARG A 431 8.80 -38.36 -28.94
C ARG A 431 8.96 -39.45 -30.02
N ALA A 432 9.79 -40.46 -29.76
CA ALA A 432 9.98 -41.59 -30.66
C ALA A 432 8.72 -42.49 -30.77
N ILE A 433 7.97 -42.66 -29.68
CA ILE A 433 6.76 -43.49 -29.62
C ILE A 433 5.57 -42.80 -30.31
N PHE A 434 5.30 -41.54 -29.96
CA PHE A 434 4.13 -40.81 -30.45
C PHE A 434 4.34 -40.20 -31.84
N GLY A 435 5.57 -40.21 -32.35
CA GLY A 435 5.89 -39.67 -33.68
C GLY A 435 5.53 -38.19 -33.81
N GLU A 436 5.39 -37.49 -32.68
CA GLU A 436 5.15 -36.08 -32.65
C GLU A 436 6.37 -35.41 -33.27
N LYS A 437 6.16 -34.80 -34.44
CA LYS A 437 6.97 -33.66 -34.87
C LYS A 437 6.65 -32.49 -33.92
N ALA A 438 6.87 -32.70 -32.62
CA ALA A 438 6.75 -31.67 -31.62
C ALA A 438 7.73 -30.57 -32.05
N ARG A 439 7.18 -29.37 -32.24
CA ARG A 439 7.96 -28.18 -32.50
C ARG A 439 9.01 -28.06 -31.41
N GLU A 440 10.21 -27.59 -31.78
CA GLU A 440 11.36 -27.42 -30.90
C GLU A 440 11.18 -26.23 -29.94
N VAL A 441 9.97 -26.05 -29.40
CA VAL A 441 9.60 -24.90 -28.58
C VAL A 441 8.83 -25.33 -27.34
N ARG A 442 9.06 -24.63 -26.22
CA ARG A 442 8.38 -24.75 -24.93
C ARG A 442 7.26 -23.73 -24.83
N ASP A 443 6.14 -24.11 -24.21
CA ASP A 443 5.15 -23.13 -23.72
C ASP A 443 5.72 -22.35 -22.53
N THR A 444 5.95 -21.06 -22.73
CA THR A 444 6.37 -20.08 -21.70
C THR A 444 5.37 -18.94 -21.61
N SER A 445 4.12 -19.22 -21.99
CA SER A 445 3.02 -18.25 -22.05
C SER A 445 2.71 -17.63 -20.69
N LEU A 446 2.31 -16.36 -20.72
CA LEU A 446 1.77 -15.66 -19.57
C LEU A 446 0.36 -16.17 -19.28
N LYS A 447 0.16 -16.73 -18.08
CA LYS A 447 -1.14 -17.25 -17.60
C LYS A 447 -1.64 -16.42 -16.43
N VAL A 448 -2.95 -16.38 -16.25
CA VAL A 448 -3.56 -15.72 -15.08
C VAL A 448 -3.12 -16.45 -13.80
N PRO A 449 -2.56 -15.73 -12.80
CA PRO A 449 -2.14 -16.34 -11.55
C PRO A 449 -3.29 -16.96 -10.74
N HIS A 450 -2.94 -17.82 -9.79
CA HIS A 450 -3.90 -18.40 -8.87
C HIS A 450 -4.58 -17.33 -8.01
N GLY A 451 -5.91 -17.42 -7.88
CA GLY A 451 -6.72 -16.48 -7.10
C GLY A 451 -7.17 -15.23 -7.86
N GLU A 452 -6.62 -14.97 -9.04
CA GLU A 452 -6.95 -13.81 -9.85
C GLU A 452 -8.02 -14.15 -10.91
N SER A 453 -8.96 -13.24 -11.11
CA SER A 453 -9.98 -13.38 -12.15
C SER A 453 -10.51 -12.01 -12.52
N GLY A 454 -11.00 -11.86 -13.75
CA GLY A 454 -11.54 -10.57 -14.16
C GLY A 454 -11.81 -10.49 -15.64
N ILE A 455 -11.95 -9.26 -16.12
CA ILE A 455 -12.21 -8.95 -17.51
C ILE A 455 -11.01 -8.17 -18.05
N VAL A 456 -10.52 -8.55 -19.22
CA VAL A 456 -9.46 -7.79 -19.91
C VAL A 456 -10.03 -6.45 -20.35
N VAL A 457 -9.47 -5.35 -19.84
CA VAL A 457 -9.94 -3.99 -20.14
C VAL A 457 -9.08 -3.26 -21.16
N ASP A 458 -7.78 -3.53 -21.17
CA ASP A 458 -6.83 -2.88 -22.07
C ASP A 458 -5.63 -3.80 -22.35
N VAL A 459 -5.04 -3.66 -23.52
CA VAL A 459 -3.86 -4.39 -23.96
C VAL A 459 -2.94 -3.42 -24.67
N LYS A 460 -1.70 -3.30 -24.19
CA LYS A 460 -0.67 -2.45 -24.79
C LYS A 460 0.45 -3.29 -25.32
N ILE A 461 0.84 -3.03 -26.57
CA ILE A 461 1.90 -3.73 -27.27
C ILE A 461 2.98 -2.70 -27.58
N PHE A 462 4.21 -3.03 -27.21
CA PHE A 462 5.40 -2.23 -27.50
C PHE A 462 6.35 -3.08 -28.35
N GLU A 463 6.85 -2.50 -29.42
CA GLU A 463 7.68 -3.18 -30.42
C GLU A 463 8.95 -2.38 -30.69
N ARG A 464 10.10 -3.05 -30.65
CA ARG A 464 11.39 -2.41 -30.95
C ARG A 464 11.39 -1.80 -32.36
N ASP A 465 10.79 -2.49 -33.32
CA ASP A 465 10.70 -2.05 -34.71
C ASP A 465 9.81 -0.80 -34.89
N ALA A 466 8.88 -0.56 -33.96
CA ALA A 466 8.04 0.63 -33.95
C ALA A 466 8.74 1.87 -33.35
N GLY A 467 9.96 1.70 -32.84
CA GLY A 467 10.74 2.77 -32.21
C GLY A 467 10.48 2.94 -30.71
N ASP A 468 9.83 1.96 -30.07
CA ASP A 468 9.64 1.96 -28.62
C ASP A 468 10.95 1.66 -27.88
N GLU A 469 11.20 2.37 -26.77
CA GLU A 469 12.35 2.11 -25.91
C GLU A 469 12.14 0.83 -25.08
N LEU A 470 12.74 -0.27 -25.51
CA LEU A 470 12.71 -1.57 -24.84
C LEU A 470 14.09 -1.96 -24.27
N PRO A 471 14.15 -2.70 -23.14
CA PRO A 471 15.41 -3.20 -22.60
C PRO A 471 16.22 -3.99 -23.64
N PRO A 472 17.56 -3.96 -23.60
CA PRO A 472 18.40 -4.72 -24.52
C PRO A 472 17.99 -6.19 -24.60
N GLY A 473 17.94 -6.76 -25.81
CA GLY A 473 17.53 -8.15 -26.04
C GLY A 473 16.01 -8.41 -25.97
N VAL A 474 15.18 -7.40 -25.68
CA VAL A 474 13.70 -7.51 -25.77
C VAL A 474 13.23 -7.01 -27.12
N ASN A 475 12.50 -7.84 -27.87
CA ASN A 475 11.92 -7.50 -29.17
C ASN A 475 10.51 -6.93 -29.04
N ARG A 476 9.71 -7.54 -28.17
CA ARG A 476 8.30 -7.20 -27.97
C ARG A 476 7.94 -7.29 -26.50
N LEU A 477 7.15 -6.32 -26.04
CA LEU A 477 6.59 -6.27 -24.69
C LEU A 477 5.07 -6.13 -24.81
N VAL A 478 4.33 -7.04 -24.19
CA VAL A 478 2.87 -6.99 -24.13
C VAL A 478 2.45 -6.81 -22.69
N ARG A 479 1.62 -5.79 -22.43
CA ARG A 479 0.98 -5.53 -21.15
C ARG A 479 -0.51 -5.76 -21.26
N VAL A 480 -1.06 -6.57 -20.36
CA VAL A 480 -2.48 -6.90 -20.29
C VAL A 480 -3.04 -6.38 -18.97
N TYR A 481 -4.07 -5.55 -19.06
CA TYR A 481 -4.77 -5.00 -17.90
C TYR A 481 -6.04 -5.80 -17.65
N VAL A 482 -6.14 -6.41 -16.47
CA VAL A 482 -7.30 -7.19 -16.05
C VAL A 482 -7.99 -6.46 -14.92
N ALA A 483 -9.27 -6.12 -15.11
CA ALA A 483 -10.08 -5.48 -14.09
C ALA A 483 -10.97 -6.49 -13.37
N GLN A 484 -10.98 -6.42 -12.04
CA GLN A 484 -11.84 -7.23 -11.18
C GLN A 484 -12.77 -6.34 -10.36
N LYS A 485 -14.04 -6.74 -10.30
CA LYS A 485 -15.03 -6.13 -9.40
C LYS A 485 -15.05 -6.92 -8.09
N LYS A 486 -14.44 -6.38 -7.04
CA LYS A 486 -14.37 -7.02 -5.71
C LYS A 486 -15.52 -6.54 -4.84
N LYS A 487 -16.54 -7.39 -4.69
CA LYS A 487 -17.62 -7.19 -3.71
C LYS A 487 -17.06 -7.33 -2.28
N VAL A 488 -17.87 -6.98 -1.29
CA VAL A 488 -17.51 -7.22 0.10
C VAL A 488 -17.77 -8.69 0.45
N SER A 489 -16.80 -9.33 1.10
CA SER A 489 -16.80 -10.76 1.41
C SER A 489 -16.47 -11.03 2.88
N GLU A 490 -16.83 -12.22 3.37
CA GLU A 490 -16.38 -12.69 4.69
C GLU A 490 -14.84 -12.77 4.71
N GLY A 491 -14.21 -12.20 5.74
CA GLY A 491 -12.75 -12.07 5.82
C GLY A 491 -12.21 -10.70 5.39
N ASP A 492 -13.00 -9.88 4.69
CA ASP A 492 -12.60 -8.50 4.39
C ASP A 492 -12.53 -7.65 5.66
N LYS A 493 -11.55 -6.74 5.69
CA LYS A 493 -11.36 -5.82 6.81
C LYS A 493 -12.08 -4.50 6.57
N MET A 494 -12.86 -4.09 7.56
CA MET A 494 -13.53 -2.79 7.62
C MET A 494 -13.06 -1.99 8.83
N ALA A 495 -13.23 -0.67 8.76
CA ALA A 495 -12.99 0.20 9.90
C ALA A 495 -13.89 1.44 9.86
N GLY A 496 -14.12 2.06 11.02
CA GLY A 496 -14.62 3.43 11.10
C GLY A 496 -13.45 4.43 11.23
N ARG A 497 -13.79 5.72 11.33
CA ARG A 497 -12.79 6.81 11.51
C ARG A 497 -12.21 6.88 12.92
N HIS A 498 -12.85 6.23 13.90
CA HIS A 498 -12.52 6.29 15.33
C HIS A 498 -11.59 5.14 15.78
N GLY A 499 -10.85 4.52 14.86
CA GLY A 499 -9.94 3.41 15.16
C GLY A 499 -10.64 2.09 15.52
N ASN A 500 -11.94 1.98 15.29
CA ASN A 500 -12.70 0.73 15.37
C ASN A 500 -12.45 -0.09 14.11
N LYS A 501 -11.59 -1.11 14.19
CA LYS A 501 -11.27 -2.03 13.09
C LYS A 501 -11.91 -3.37 13.34
N GLY A 502 -12.32 -4.05 12.27
CA GLY A 502 -12.86 -5.38 12.36
C GLY A 502 -12.84 -6.16 11.05
N VAL A 503 -12.97 -7.46 11.18
CA VAL A 503 -13.08 -8.38 10.03
C VAL A 503 -14.52 -8.84 9.93
N ILE A 504 -15.05 -8.89 8.71
CA ILE A 504 -16.41 -9.37 8.48
C ILE A 504 -16.43 -10.87 8.75
N ALA A 505 -17.08 -11.28 9.82
CA ALA A 505 -17.17 -12.68 10.21
C ALA A 505 -18.36 -13.39 9.57
N LYS A 506 -19.47 -12.65 9.34
CA LYS A 506 -20.66 -13.22 8.73
C LYS A 506 -21.45 -12.17 7.95
N ILE A 507 -21.93 -12.60 6.78
CA ILE A 507 -22.96 -11.89 6.01
C ILE A 507 -24.30 -12.59 6.25
N LEU A 508 -25.24 -11.91 6.91
CA LEU A 508 -26.56 -12.47 7.19
C LEU A 508 -27.59 -12.05 6.14
N PRO A 509 -28.56 -12.93 5.82
CA PRO A 509 -29.75 -12.55 5.07
C PRO A 509 -30.47 -11.38 5.76
N GLN A 510 -31.10 -10.52 4.96
CA GLN A 510 -31.78 -9.31 5.45
C GLN A 510 -32.91 -9.65 6.43
N GLU A 511 -33.61 -10.76 6.21
CA GLU A 511 -34.70 -11.26 7.05
C GLU A 511 -34.24 -11.70 8.45
N ASP A 512 -32.97 -12.07 8.60
CA ASP A 512 -32.39 -12.52 9.88
C ASP A 512 -31.81 -11.37 10.70
N MET A 513 -31.62 -10.20 10.09
CA MET A 513 -31.03 -9.04 10.75
C MET A 513 -31.99 -8.43 11.78
N PRO A 514 -31.47 -7.83 12.87
CA PRO A 514 -32.29 -6.97 13.72
C PRO A 514 -32.98 -5.89 12.90
N PHE A 515 -34.23 -5.59 13.20
CA PHE A 515 -34.97 -4.54 12.49
C PHE A 515 -35.66 -3.56 13.43
N LEU A 516 -35.85 -2.35 12.93
CA LEU A 516 -36.55 -1.25 13.59
C LEU A 516 -38.07 -1.45 13.58
N ALA A 517 -38.80 -0.70 14.41
CA ALA A 517 -40.25 -0.80 14.49
C ALA A 517 -41.00 -0.48 13.18
N ASP A 518 -40.35 0.22 12.24
CA ASP A 518 -40.87 0.52 10.90
C ASP A 518 -40.60 -0.60 9.87
N GLY A 519 -39.91 -1.68 10.28
CA GLY A 519 -39.53 -2.80 9.43
C GLY A 519 -38.16 -2.65 8.76
N THR A 520 -37.44 -1.54 8.98
CA THR A 520 -36.12 -1.32 8.39
C THR A 520 -35.07 -2.17 9.10
N PRO A 521 -34.39 -3.11 8.42
CA PRO A 521 -33.33 -3.91 9.01
C PRO A 521 -32.06 -3.08 9.18
N VAL A 522 -31.26 -3.40 10.20
CA VAL A 522 -29.94 -2.79 10.39
C VAL A 522 -28.95 -3.38 9.38
N GLU A 523 -28.00 -2.57 8.94
CA GLU A 523 -27.05 -2.95 7.89
C GLU A 523 -25.76 -3.53 8.46
N ILE A 524 -25.36 -3.10 9.65
CA ILE A 524 -24.16 -3.55 10.35
C ILE A 524 -24.44 -3.71 11.85
N VAL A 525 -23.89 -4.74 12.47
CA VAL A 525 -23.97 -4.93 13.93
C VAL A 525 -22.58 -4.92 14.54
N LEU A 526 -22.34 -3.96 15.42
CA LEU A 526 -21.06 -3.72 16.08
C LEU A 526 -21.13 -4.16 17.55
N ASN A 527 -20.04 -4.70 18.05
CA ASN A 527 -19.95 -5.16 19.42
C ASN A 527 -19.76 -3.98 20.39
N PRO A 528 -20.67 -3.76 21.36
CA PRO A 528 -20.55 -2.66 22.30
C PRO A 528 -19.36 -2.81 23.27
N LEU A 529 -18.84 -4.04 23.48
CA LEU A 529 -17.74 -4.30 24.43
C LEU A 529 -16.42 -3.64 23.99
N GLY A 530 -16.24 -3.43 22.69
CA GLY A 530 -15.05 -2.79 22.14
C GLY A 530 -14.96 -1.29 22.41
N VAL A 531 -16.06 -0.61 22.77
CA VAL A 531 -16.08 0.86 22.91
C VAL A 531 -15.46 1.31 24.25
N PRO A 532 -15.90 0.81 25.42
CA PRO A 532 -15.39 1.31 26.71
C PRO A 532 -13.91 0.97 26.95
N SER A 533 -13.46 -0.20 26.48
CA SER A 533 -12.07 -0.66 26.63
C SER A 533 -11.09 0.16 25.77
N ARG A 534 -11.57 0.80 24.71
CA ARG A 534 -10.76 1.56 23.75
C ARG A 534 -10.88 3.06 23.92
N MET A 535 -11.83 3.53 24.73
CA MET A 535 -12.08 4.95 25.00
C MET A 535 -12.24 5.76 23.71
N ASN A 536 -13.01 5.25 22.75
CA ASN A 536 -13.34 5.92 21.50
C ASN A 536 -14.86 6.16 21.39
N LEU A 537 -15.35 7.04 22.26
CA LEU A 537 -16.78 7.37 22.35
C LEU A 537 -17.25 8.19 21.14
N GLY A 538 -16.33 8.80 20.38
CA GLY A 538 -16.66 9.57 19.18
C GLY A 538 -17.53 8.78 18.20
N GLN A 539 -17.32 7.46 18.06
CA GLN A 539 -18.13 6.62 17.16
C GLN A 539 -19.60 6.53 17.57
N VAL A 540 -19.91 6.62 18.88
CA VAL A 540 -21.28 6.57 19.40
C VAL A 540 -21.96 7.92 19.17
N LEU A 541 -21.23 9.02 19.39
CA LEU A 541 -21.70 10.37 19.07
C LEU A 541 -21.93 10.55 17.57
N GLU A 542 -21.04 10.02 16.73
CA GLU A 542 -21.20 9.96 15.27
C GLU A 542 -22.48 9.20 14.91
N THR A 543 -22.71 8.04 15.52
CA THR A 543 -23.91 7.21 15.28
C THR A 543 -25.20 7.97 15.60
N HIS A 544 -25.24 8.66 16.74
CA HIS A 544 -26.39 9.46 17.17
C HIS A 544 -26.64 10.65 16.23
N LEU A 545 -25.60 11.44 15.95
CA LEU A 545 -25.71 12.61 15.09
C LEU A 545 -26.04 12.21 13.65
N GLY A 546 -25.47 11.11 13.17
CA GLY A 546 -25.74 10.54 11.85
C GLY A 546 -27.20 10.10 11.70
N TRP A 547 -27.82 9.55 12.76
CA TRP A 547 -29.23 9.22 12.74
C TRP A 547 -30.12 10.46 12.60
N ALA A 548 -29.83 11.51 13.38
CA ALA A 548 -30.54 12.77 13.28
C ALA A 548 -30.34 13.44 11.91
N ALA A 549 -29.10 13.44 11.40
CA ALA A 549 -28.75 13.95 10.08
C ALA A 549 -29.54 13.26 8.96
N LYS A 550 -29.60 11.91 8.98
CA LYS A 550 -30.38 11.15 8.00
C LYS A 550 -31.87 11.46 8.08
N ALA A 551 -32.45 11.49 9.28
CA ALA A 551 -33.87 11.74 9.49
C ALA A 551 -34.28 13.16 9.06
N LEU A 552 -33.39 14.15 9.23
CA LEU A 552 -33.60 15.53 8.78
C LEU A 552 -33.26 15.75 7.30
N GLY A 553 -32.56 14.81 6.65
CA GLY A 553 -32.06 14.96 5.28
C GLY A 553 -30.95 15.99 5.15
N LEU A 554 -30.10 16.14 6.17
CA LEU A 554 -29.02 17.12 6.24
C LEU A 554 -27.66 16.42 6.33
N HIS A 555 -26.63 17.07 5.82
CA HIS A 555 -25.23 16.78 6.19
C HIS A 555 -24.82 17.75 7.30
N MET A 556 -24.08 17.25 8.29
CA MET A 556 -23.63 18.01 9.45
C MET A 556 -22.11 17.99 9.51
N ALA A 557 -21.50 19.10 9.94
CA ALA A 557 -20.07 19.19 10.16
C ALA A 557 -19.82 19.40 11.66
N THR A 558 -18.94 18.58 12.24
CA THR A 558 -18.44 18.73 13.61
C THR A 558 -16.93 18.93 13.54
N PRO A 559 -16.46 20.19 13.56
CA PRO A 559 -15.03 20.49 13.51
C PRO A 559 -14.29 19.88 14.71
N VAL A 560 -13.02 19.55 14.50
CA VAL A 560 -12.16 18.94 15.51
C VAL A 560 -11.87 19.94 16.64
N PHE A 561 -12.15 19.55 17.89
CA PHE A 561 -12.03 20.37 19.11
C PHE A 561 -12.95 21.62 19.19
N ASP A 562 -13.85 21.81 18.22
CA ASP A 562 -14.82 22.92 18.15
C ASP A 562 -16.16 22.43 17.56
N GLY A 563 -16.48 21.18 17.89
CA GLY A 563 -17.59 20.42 17.33
C GLY A 563 -18.87 20.51 18.13
N ALA A 564 -19.86 19.73 17.70
CA ALA A 564 -21.12 19.59 18.43
C ALA A 564 -20.87 19.02 19.83
N THR A 565 -21.47 19.63 20.84
CA THR A 565 -21.46 19.11 22.21
C THR A 565 -22.44 17.95 22.37
N GLU A 566 -22.25 17.12 23.40
CA GLU A 566 -23.18 16.02 23.71
C GLU A 566 -24.64 16.51 23.81
N MET A 567 -24.86 17.64 24.48
CA MET A 567 -26.19 18.24 24.65
C MET A 567 -26.82 18.63 23.30
N GLU A 568 -26.04 19.20 22.39
CA GLU A 568 -26.53 19.57 21.06
C GLU A 568 -26.86 18.34 20.20
N VAL A 569 -26.10 17.24 20.34
CA VAL A 569 -26.41 15.97 19.67
C VAL A 569 -27.77 15.43 20.16
N LEU A 570 -28.00 15.42 21.48
CA LEU A 570 -29.27 14.97 22.08
C LEU A 570 -30.45 15.87 21.67
N GLU A 571 -30.25 17.19 21.65
CA GLU A 571 -31.27 18.13 21.15
C GLU A 571 -31.57 17.93 19.66
N THR A 572 -30.56 17.57 18.88
CA THR A 572 -30.71 17.34 17.44
C THR A 572 -31.49 16.05 17.15
N LEU A 573 -31.26 14.99 17.94
CA LEU A 573 -32.11 13.79 17.94
C LEU A 573 -33.57 14.14 18.24
N LYS A 574 -33.81 14.97 19.26
CA LYS A 574 -35.16 15.43 19.61
C LYS A 574 -35.82 16.23 18.48
N LYS A 575 -35.07 17.14 17.84
CA LYS A 575 -35.56 17.92 16.68
C LYS A 575 -35.91 17.01 15.49
N ALA A 576 -35.19 15.90 15.32
CA ALA A 576 -35.47 14.88 14.31
C ALA A 576 -36.65 13.97 14.65
N GLY A 577 -37.26 14.10 15.84
CA GLY A 577 -38.35 13.23 16.30
C GLY A 577 -37.89 11.82 16.69
N LEU A 578 -36.59 11.67 16.97
CA LEU A 578 -35.97 10.40 17.40
C LEU A 578 -35.85 10.33 18.94
N PRO A 579 -35.61 9.15 19.52
CA PRO A 579 -35.39 9.00 20.95
C PRO A 579 -34.19 9.82 21.44
N GLU A 580 -34.36 10.58 22.53
CA GLU A 580 -33.32 11.46 23.07
C GLU A 580 -32.06 10.67 23.47
N GLU A 581 -32.18 9.43 23.97
CA GLU A 581 -31.04 8.60 24.38
C GLU A 581 -30.27 7.96 23.20
N GLY A 582 -30.70 8.17 21.95
CA GLY A 582 -30.12 7.52 20.77
C GLY A 582 -30.36 6.00 20.71
N LYS A 583 -31.31 5.50 21.52
CA LYS A 583 -31.65 4.08 21.63
C LYS A 583 -33.10 3.81 21.25
N THR A 584 -33.33 2.67 20.64
CA THR A 584 -34.67 2.21 20.26
C THR A 584 -34.84 0.72 20.48
N VAL A 585 -36.09 0.25 20.46
CA VAL A 585 -36.40 -1.17 20.50
C VAL A 585 -36.13 -1.75 19.12
N LEU A 586 -35.26 -2.76 19.07
CA LEU A 586 -35.06 -3.61 17.91
C LEU A 586 -35.85 -4.90 18.08
N TYR A 587 -36.18 -5.52 16.96
CA TYR A 587 -36.84 -6.82 16.88
C TYR A 587 -35.88 -7.82 16.25
N ASP A 588 -35.87 -9.04 16.76
CA ASP A 588 -35.09 -10.14 16.19
C ASP A 588 -35.72 -10.57 14.86
N GLY A 589 -34.96 -10.52 13.76
CA GLY A 589 -35.40 -10.93 12.43
C GLY A 589 -35.86 -12.40 12.37
N ARG A 590 -35.29 -13.26 13.21
CA ARG A 590 -35.57 -14.71 13.19
C ARG A 590 -36.85 -15.09 13.91
N SER A 591 -37.07 -14.52 15.09
CA SER A 591 -38.24 -14.83 15.94
C SER A 591 -39.38 -13.82 15.79
N GLY A 592 -39.07 -12.58 15.40
CA GLY A 592 -39.99 -11.44 15.41
C GLY A 592 -40.22 -10.84 16.81
N GLU A 593 -39.57 -11.36 17.85
CA GLU A 593 -39.72 -10.87 19.22
C GLU A 593 -38.86 -9.61 19.46
N PRO A 594 -39.34 -8.63 20.25
CA PRO A 594 -38.53 -7.47 20.62
C PRO A 594 -37.39 -7.86 21.56
N PHE A 595 -36.23 -7.23 21.43
CA PHE A 595 -35.14 -7.37 22.41
C PHE A 595 -35.52 -6.78 23.76
N ASP A 596 -35.03 -7.40 24.84
CA ASP A 596 -35.35 -7.03 26.23
C ASP A 596 -34.98 -5.58 26.60
N LYS A 597 -33.93 -5.04 25.98
CA LYS A 597 -33.40 -3.70 26.24
C LYS A 597 -33.29 -2.89 24.96
N PRO A 598 -33.50 -1.56 25.03
CA PRO A 598 -33.29 -0.70 23.88
C PRO A 598 -31.81 -0.65 23.50
N VAL A 599 -31.54 -0.65 22.20
CA VAL A 599 -30.21 -0.73 21.60
C VAL A 599 -29.87 0.61 20.96
N THR A 600 -28.60 1.02 21.04
CA THR A 600 -28.11 2.19 20.32
C THR A 600 -28.09 1.88 18.83
N VAL A 601 -28.79 2.68 18.05
CA VAL A 601 -28.91 2.56 16.59
C VAL A 601 -28.62 3.92 15.96
N GLY A 602 -28.08 3.93 14.75
CA GLY A 602 -27.91 5.17 13.98
C GLY A 602 -26.99 4.98 12.79
N TYR A 603 -26.64 6.08 12.13
CA TYR A 603 -25.76 6.02 10.96
C TYR A 603 -24.32 6.31 11.34
N ILE A 604 -23.42 5.40 10.97
CA ILE A 604 -21.98 5.53 11.15
C ILE A 604 -21.29 5.46 9.78
N TYR A 605 -20.19 6.18 9.62
CA TYR A 605 -19.42 6.15 8.38
C TYR A 605 -18.35 5.05 8.41
N MET A 606 -18.54 4.01 7.59
CA MET A 606 -17.67 2.84 7.54
C MET A 606 -16.85 2.81 6.26
N LEU A 607 -15.60 2.38 6.38
CA LEU A 607 -14.62 2.27 5.31
C LEU A 607 -14.31 0.78 5.02
N LYS A 608 -14.13 0.45 3.73
CA LYS A 608 -13.54 -0.82 3.29
C LYS A 608 -12.04 -0.63 3.12
N LEU A 609 -11.23 -1.40 3.82
CA LEU A 609 -9.77 -1.28 3.75
C LEU A 609 -9.20 -2.17 2.63
N ALA A 610 -8.01 -1.85 2.13
CA ALA A 610 -7.29 -2.60 1.09
C ALA A 610 -6.83 -4.01 1.54
N HIS A 611 -7.19 -4.43 2.75
CA HIS A 611 -6.92 -5.74 3.29
C HIS A 611 -8.07 -6.71 2.97
N LEU A 612 -8.07 -7.19 1.73
CA LEU A 612 -9.07 -8.11 1.22
C LEU A 612 -8.67 -9.56 1.46
N VAL A 613 -9.65 -10.44 1.69
CA VAL A 613 -9.39 -11.86 1.92
C VAL A 613 -8.83 -12.54 0.67
N ASP A 614 -9.33 -12.18 -0.51
CA ASP A 614 -8.92 -12.73 -1.80
C ASP A 614 -7.41 -12.52 -2.05
N ASP A 615 -6.88 -11.40 -1.56
CA ASP A 615 -5.47 -11.06 -1.70
C ASP A 615 -4.60 -11.80 -0.67
N LYS A 616 -5.17 -12.16 0.49
CA LYS A 616 -4.43 -12.77 1.61
C LYS A 616 -4.48 -14.29 1.64
N ILE A 617 -5.53 -14.91 1.09
CA ILE A 617 -5.61 -16.37 1.05
C ILE A 617 -4.49 -16.91 0.17
N HIS A 618 -3.76 -17.88 0.72
CA HIS A 618 -2.68 -18.57 0.04
C HIS A 618 -2.61 -20.01 0.53
N ALA A 619 -2.53 -20.93 -0.40
CA ALA A 619 -2.35 -22.35 -0.14
C ALA A 619 -1.33 -22.91 -1.13
N ARG A 620 -0.46 -23.78 -0.61
CA ARG A 620 0.58 -24.46 -1.39
C ARG A 620 0.54 -25.94 -1.06
N SER A 621 0.55 -26.77 -2.09
CA SER A 621 0.85 -28.20 -1.98
C SER A 621 2.33 -28.42 -2.23
N THR A 622 2.76 -28.30 -3.48
CA THR A 622 4.15 -28.29 -3.96
C THR A 622 4.42 -26.97 -4.67
N GLY A 623 5.66 -26.66 -4.99
CA GLY A 623 5.98 -25.38 -5.63
C GLY A 623 7.49 -25.21 -5.81
N PRO A 624 7.95 -24.01 -6.19
CA PRO A 624 9.36 -23.77 -6.41
C PRO A 624 10.15 -23.77 -5.10
N TYR A 625 11.45 -24.03 -5.24
CA TYR A 625 12.43 -24.13 -4.17
C TYR A 625 13.61 -23.19 -4.44
N SER A 626 14.27 -22.78 -3.37
CA SER A 626 15.53 -22.02 -3.42
C SER A 626 16.63 -22.89 -4.01
N LEU A 627 17.44 -22.34 -4.92
CA LEU A 627 18.56 -23.06 -5.52
C LEU A 627 19.58 -23.48 -4.45
N VAL A 628 19.94 -22.55 -3.56
CA VAL A 628 20.98 -22.76 -2.54
C VAL A 628 20.49 -23.63 -1.39
N THR A 629 19.38 -23.24 -0.76
CA THR A 629 18.93 -23.90 0.48
C THR A 629 18.00 -25.08 0.24
N GLN A 630 17.51 -25.28 -1.00
CA GLN A 630 16.49 -26.25 -1.37
C GLN A 630 15.16 -26.15 -0.60
N GLN A 631 14.97 -25.06 0.16
CA GLN A 631 13.75 -24.79 0.90
C GLN A 631 12.66 -24.20 0.00
N PRO A 632 11.37 -24.44 0.31
CA PRO A 632 10.26 -23.72 -0.30
C PRO A 632 10.51 -22.20 -0.38
N LEU A 633 10.36 -21.61 -1.56
CA LEU A 633 10.46 -20.14 -1.70
C LEU A 633 9.46 -19.43 -0.78
N GLY A 634 9.75 -18.17 -0.42
CA GLY A 634 8.86 -17.34 0.38
C GLY A 634 7.87 -16.53 -0.45
N GLY A 635 6.69 -16.26 0.11
CA GLY A 635 5.75 -15.27 -0.45
C GLY A 635 4.77 -15.80 -1.49
N LYS A 636 3.55 -15.23 -1.49
CA LYS A 636 2.42 -15.65 -2.34
C LYS A 636 2.72 -15.55 -3.84
N ALA A 637 3.39 -14.48 -4.27
CA ALA A 637 3.70 -14.23 -5.69
C ALA A 637 4.58 -15.32 -6.33
N GLN A 638 5.44 -15.97 -5.52
CA GLN A 638 6.30 -17.06 -5.95
C GLN A 638 5.71 -18.44 -5.64
N PHE A 639 4.42 -18.52 -5.28
CA PHE A 639 3.79 -19.75 -4.80
C PHE A 639 4.55 -20.36 -3.61
N GLY A 640 4.99 -19.49 -2.69
CA GLY A 640 5.88 -19.83 -1.60
C GLY A 640 5.25 -20.61 -0.45
N GLY A 641 6.07 -21.24 0.38
CA GLY A 641 5.66 -21.93 1.61
C GLY A 641 5.44 -20.96 2.77
N GLN A 642 4.77 -21.44 3.82
CA GLN A 642 4.72 -20.72 5.10
C GLN A 642 5.98 -20.99 5.91
N ARG A 643 6.50 -19.97 6.57
CA ARG A 643 7.68 -20.12 7.44
C ARG A 643 7.27 -20.79 8.74
N PHE A 644 7.88 -21.93 9.03
CA PHE A 644 7.81 -22.56 10.34
C PHE A 644 9.02 -22.07 11.17
N GLY A 645 8.78 -21.14 12.09
CA GLY A 645 9.83 -20.46 12.84
C GLY A 645 10.26 -21.25 14.08
N GLU A 646 11.31 -20.74 14.72
CA GLU A 646 11.86 -21.30 15.96
C GLU A 646 10.81 -21.39 17.08
N MET A 647 9.94 -20.38 17.21
CA MET A 647 8.86 -20.39 18.21
C MET A 647 7.84 -21.50 17.94
N GLU A 648 7.52 -21.78 16.69
CA GLU A 648 6.62 -22.88 16.31
C GLU A 648 7.29 -24.25 16.52
N VAL A 649 8.61 -24.36 16.32
CA VAL A 649 9.39 -25.57 16.67
C VAL A 649 9.27 -25.87 18.16
N TRP A 650 9.53 -24.89 19.03
CA TRP A 650 9.40 -25.06 20.48
C TRP A 650 7.99 -25.52 20.89
N ALA A 651 6.96 -25.06 20.19
CA ALA A 651 5.60 -25.50 20.45
C ALA A 651 5.44 -27.01 20.19
N LEU A 652 5.94 -27.53 19.08
CA LEU A 652 5.89 -28.97 18.77
C LEU A 652 6.76 -29.81 19.70
N GLU A 653 7.94 -29.31 20.08
CA GLU A 653 8.79 -29.94 21.08
C GLU A 653 8.08 -30.08 22.42
N ALA A 654 7.39 -29.02 22.88
CA ALA A 654 6.62 -29.04 24.12
C ALA A 654 5.46 -30.04 24.10
N TYR A 655 4.85 -30.28 22.94
CA TYR A 655 3.84 -31.34 22.76
C TYR A 655 4.43 -32.75 22.69
N GLY A 656 5.75 -32.88 22.53
CA GLY A 656 6.39 -34.17 22.22
C GLY A 656 6.05 -34.70 20.83
N ALA A 657 5.69 -33.81 19.90
CA ALA A 657 5.26 -34.15 18.54
C ALA A 657 6.46 -34.41 17.61
N ALA A 658 7.30 -35.40 17.97
CA ALA A 658 8.58 -35.67 17.32
C ALA A 658 8.45 -35.96 15.81
N TYR A 659 7.51 -36.81 15.41
CA TYR A 659 7.30 -37.15 13.99
C TYR A 659 6.79 -35.97 13.17
N THR A 660 5.89 -35.15 13.73
CA THR A 660 5.39 -33.94 13.05
C THR A 660 6.50 -32.92 12.86
N LEU A 661 7.34 -32.73 13.88
CA LEU A 661 8.48 -31.83 13.79
C LEU A 661 9.49 -32.34 12.75
N GLN A 662 9.83 -33.62 12.79
CA GLN A 662 10.73 -34.23 11.81
C GLN A 662 10.19 -34.07 10.40
N GLU A 663 8.91 -34.36 10.16
CA GLU A 663 8.27 -34.21 8.84
C GLU A 663 8.35 -32.78 8.30
N ILE A 664 8.09 -31.77 9.15
CA ILE A 664 8.16 -30.36 8.77
C ILE A 664 9.58 -29.93 8.39
N LEU A 665 10.59 -30.39 9.14
CA LEU A 665 12.00 -30.04 8.94
C LEU A 665 12.69 -30.84 7.82
N THR A 666 12.02 -31.83 7.21
CA THR A 666 12.62 -32.73 6.21
C THR A 666 11.77 -32.77 4.94
N VAL A 667 10.87 -33.77 4.81
CA VAL A 667 10.11 -34.11 3.60
C VAL A 667 9.15 -33.00 3.15
N LYS A 668 8.77 -32.07 4.04
CA LYS A 668 7.96 -30.88 3.69
C LYS A 668 8.81 -29.64 3.36
N SER A 669 10.13 -29.71 3.51
CA SER A 669 11.07 -28.60 3.32
C SER A 669 12.16 -28.97 2.30
N ASP A 670 13.34 -29.36 2.79
CA ASP A 670 14.61 -29.42 2.06
C ASP A 670 15.21 -30.85 2.01
N ASP A 671 14.46 -31.88 2.38
CA ASP A 671 14.80 -33.26 1.99
C ASP A 671 14.39 -33.49 0.52
N VAL A 672 15.35 -33.32 -0.39
CA VAL A 672 15.12 -33.34 -1.84
C VAL A 672 14.61 -34.69 -2.34
N VAL A 673 15.19 -35.79 -1.84
CA VAL A 673 14.75 -37.16 -2.19
C VAL A 673 13.44 -37.48 -1.48
N GLY A 674 13.36 -37.17 -0.19
CA GLY A 674 12.24 -37.51 0.65
C GLY A 674 10.95 -36.82 0.22
N ARG A 675 11.00 -35.56 -0.20
CA ARG A 675 9.80 -34.83 -0.66
C ARG A 675 9.18 -35.45 -1.92
N VAL A 676 10.01 -35.91 -2.85
CA VAL A 676 9.57 -36.54 -4.11
C VAL A 676 8.93 -37.90 -3.82
N LYS A 677 9.63 -38.75 -3.06
CA LYS A 677 9.11 -40.06 -2.65
C LYS A 677 7.85 -39.93 -1.80
N THR A 678 7.75 -38.90 -0.97
CA THR A 678 6.55 -38.61 -0.18
C THR A 678 5.37 -38.26 -1.08
N TYR A 679 5.58 -37.41 -2.09
CA TYR A 679 4.53 -37.08 -3.06
C TYR A 679 4.07 -38.33 -3.82
N GLU A 680 5.00 -39.16 -4.27
CA GLU A 680 4.73 -40.43 -4.93
C GLU A 680 3.92 -41.39 -4.04
N ALA A 681 4.35 -41.58 -2.79
CA ALA A 681 3.68 -42.42 -1.82
C ALA A 681 2.23 -41.95 -1.57
N ILE A 682 2.01 -40.63 -1.45
CA ILE A 682 0.67 -40.06 -1.31
C ILE A 682 -0.20 -40.37 -2.54
N VAL A 683 0.33 -40.22 -3.75
CA VAL A 683 -0.41 -40.52 -5.00
C VAL A 683 -0.73 -42.01 -5.11
N LYS A 684 0.19 -42.89 -4.68
CA LYS A 684 0.00 -44.35 -4.66
C LYS A 684 -0.88 -44.83 -3.50
N GLY A 685 -1.13 -44.00 -2.49
CA GLY A 685 -1.80 -44.40 -1.26
C GLY A 685 -0.95 -45.31 -0.36
N GLU A 686 0.38 -45.21 -0.49
CA GLU A 686 1.37 -45.92 0.32
C GLU A 686 1.74 -45.08 1.56
N ASN A 687 2.42 -45.72 2.52
CA ASN A 687 2.93 -44.98 3.69
C ASN A 687 4.11 -44.09 3.30
N ILE A 688 4.21 -42.94 3.97
CA ILE A 688 5.31 -42.00 3.79
C ILE A 688 6.63 -42.70 4.18
N PRO A 689 7.68 -42.61 3.34
CA PRO A 689 8.98 -43.20 3.64
C PRO A 689 9.67 -42.52 4.83
N GLU A 690 10.72 -43.15 5.37
CA GLU A 690 11.52 -42.52 6.41
C GLU A 690 12.26 -41.28 5.85
N PRO A 691 12.24 -40.14 6.57
CA PRO A 691 12.95 -38.95 6.15
C PRO A 691 14.47 -39.15 6.06
N GLY A 692 15.08 -38.51 5.06
CA GLY A 692 16.52 -38.44 4.87
C GLY A 692 17.18 -37.28 5.61
N VAL A 693 18.39 -36.93 5.17
CA VAL A 693 19.16 -35.80 5.71
C VAL A 693 18.73 -34.51 5.02
N PRO A 694 18.36 -33.44 5.76
CA PRO A 694 18.06 -32.13 5.19
C PRO A 694 19.22 -31.57 4.36
N GLU A 695 18.91 -30.97 3.21
CA GLU A 695 19.95 -30.37 2.37
C GLU A 695 20.64 -29.19 3.07
N SER A 696 19.91 -28.41 3.88
CA SER A 696 20.49 -27.32 4.67
C SER A 696 21.61 -27.79 5.61
N PHE A 697 21.55 -29.03 6.10
CA PHE A 697 22.59 -29.60 6.95
C PHE A 697 23.84 -29.96 6.13
N LYS A 698 23.67 -30.44 4.90
CA LYS A 698 24.79 -30.69 3.99
C LYS A 698 25.49 -29.39 3.59
N VAL A 699 24.70 -28.35 3.25
CA VAL A 699 25.21 -27.00 2.96
C VAL A 699 26.01 -26.47 4.14
N LEU A 700 25.49 -26.57 5.37
CA LEU A 700 26.21 -26.17 6.58
C LEU A 700 27.56 -26.87 6.75
N ILE A 701 27.65 -28.18 6.46
CA ILE A 701 28.92 -28.91 6.52
C ILE A 701 29.92 -28.31 5.52
N LYS A 702 29.50 -28.04 4.29
CA LYS A 702 30.36 -27.46 3.25
C LYS A 702 30.79 -26.04 3.60
N GLU A 703 29.90 -25.22 4.16
CA GLU A 703 30.22 -23.88 4.65
C GLU A 703 31.27 -23.94 5.78
N LEU A 704 31.14 -24.85 6.74
CA LEU A 704 32.15 -25.03 7.80
C LEU A 704 33.48 -25.54 7.23
N GLN A 705 33.44 -26.45 6.25
CA GLN A 705 34.65 -26.92 5.54
C GLN A 705 35.35 -25.81 4.76
N SER A 706 34.62 -24.86 4.15
CA SER A 706 35.22 -23.69 3.49
C SER A 706 35.98 -22.78 4.45
N LEU A 707 35.61 -22.80 5.74
CA LEU A 707 36.33 -22.11 6.82
C LEU A 707 37.52 -22.93 7.37
N SER A 708 37.91 -24.01 6.68
CA SER A 708 38.93 -24.98 7.13
C SER A 708 38.59 -25.69 8.44
N LEU A 709 37.29 -25.82 8.77
CA LEU A 709 36.82 -26.64 9.88
C LEU A 709 36.42 -28.03 9.34
N ASP A 710 37.19 -29.05 9.69
CA ASP A 710 36.93 -30.45 9.30
C ASP A 710 35.79 -31.03 10.14
N VAL A 711 34.57 -30.99 9.60
CA VAL A 711 33.35 -31.54 10.20
C VAL A 711 33.04 -32.89 9.57
N ARG A 712 32.94 -33.93 10.40
CA ARG A 712 32.67 -35.31 9.98
C ARG A 712 31.51 -35.90 10.76
N VAL A 713 30.67 -36.68 10.10
CA VAL A 713 29.59 -37.45 10.74
C VAL A 713 30.11 -38.85 11.03
N LEU A 714 30.01 -39.29 12.29
CA LEU A 714 30.55 -40.57 12.75
C LEU A 714 29.42 -41.53 13.14
N THR A 715 29.65 -42.82 12.91
CA THR A 715 28.83 -43.91 13.49
C THR A 715 29.17 -44.13 14.97
N GLU A 716 28.41 -45.01 15.65
CA GLU A 716 28.74 -45.44 17.02
C GLU A 716 30.13 -46.12 17.12
N GLU A 717 30.65 -46.68 16.03
CA GLU A 717 31.97 -47.34 15.96
C GLU A 717 33.10 -46.36 15.61
N ALA A 718 32.80 -45.05 15.54
CA ALA A 718 33.71 -43.98 15.14
C ALA A 718 34.23 -44.06 13.69
N ASP A 719 33.50 -44.78 12.83
CA ASP A 719 33.72 -44.78 11.39
C ASP A 719 33.03 -43.57 10.75
N GLU A 720 33.68 -42.98 9.76
CA GLU A 720 33.18 -41.82 9.03
C GLU A 720 32.07 -42.21 8.05
N ILE A 721 30.93 -41.53 8.14
CA ILE A 721 29.83 -41.65 7.19
C ILE A 721 30.05 -40.60 6.10
N GLU A 722 30.39 -41.05 4.90
CA GLU A 722 30.36 -40.19 3.72
C GLU A 722 28.90 -39.86 3.38
N ILE A 723 28.51 -38.61 3.60
CA ILE A 723 27.27 -38.06 3.05
C ILE A 723 27.51 -37.91 1.55
N LYS A 724 27.08 -38.90 0.77
CA LYS A 724 27.19 -38.85 -0.69
C LYS A 724 26.23 -37.80 -1.27
N GLU A 725 26.73 -37.05 -2.23
CA GLU A 725 25.93 -36.30 -3.19
C GLU A 725 25.31 -37.32 -4.15
N GLU A 726 24.12 -37.84 -3.83
CA GLU A 726 23.36 -38.71 -4.73
C GLU A 726 22.70 -37.85 -5.82
N GLU A 727 23.50 -37.30 -6.74
CA GLU A 727 23.01 -36.47 -7.85
C GLU A 727 22.22 -37.28 -8.90
N GLU A 728 22.52 -38.58 -9.06
CA GLU A 728 21.95 -39.40 -10.15
C GLU A 728 20.49 -39.81 -9.91
N ASP A 729 20.09 -40.19 -8.68
CA ASP A 729 18.73 -40.69 -8.37
C ASP A 729 17.67 -39.56 -8.21
N ILE A 730 18.11 -38.34 -7.87
CA ILE A 730 17.22 -37.19 -7.55
C ILE A 730 16.62 -36.56 -8.81
N SER A 731 17.43 -36.42 -9.85
CA SER A 731 17.05 -35.84 -11.14
C SER A 731 16.04 -36.73 -11.87
N GLU A 732 16.19 -38.06 -11.73
CA GLU A 732 15.35 -39.07 -12.39
C GLU A 732 13.94 -39.12 -11.77
N MET A 733 13.84 -39.14 -10.44
CA MET A 733 12.58 -39.37 -9.73
C MET A 733 11.66 -38.14 -9.64
N ALA A 734 12.23 -36.94 -9.51
CA ALA A 734 11.46 -35.71 -9.42
C ALA A 734 10.81 -35.30 -10.76
N ARG A 735 11.41 -35.75 -11.86
CA ARG A 735 10.93 -35.52 -13.23
C ARG A 735 9.80 -36.48 -13.64
N GLU A 736 9.75 -37.71 -13.10
CA GLU A 736 8.63 -38.65 -13.30
C GLU A 736 7.26 -38.11 -12.82
N LEU A 737 7.26 -37.17 -11.86
CA LEU A 737 6.05 -36.66 -11.20
C LEU A 737 5.61 -35.26 -11.68
N GLY A 738 6.31 -34.68 -12.66
CA GLY A 738 5.95 -33.37 -13.24
C GLY A 738 6.21 -32.17 -12.33
N ILE A 739 7.18 -32.27 -11.41
CA ILE A 739 7.59 -31.18 -10.52
C ILE A 739 8.76 -30.44 -11.19
N ASP A 740 8.55 -29.18 -11.58
CA ASP A 740 9.60 -28.33 -12.15
C ASP A 740 10.55 -27.88 -11.02
N ILE A 741 11.74 -28.46 -10.92
CA ILE A 741 12.75 -28.13 -9.89
C ILE A 741 13.60 -26.94 -10.32
N HIS A 742 13.60 -26.59 -11.61
CA HIS A 742 14.45 -25.55 -12.15
C HIS A 742 13.77 -24.18 -12.06
N GLY A 743 14.04 -23.50 -10.95
CA GLY A 743 13.95 -22.05 -10.89
C GLY A 743 15.00 -21.43 -11.81
N ARG A 744 14.53 -20.56 -12.70
CA ARG A 744 15.27 -19.64 -13.57
C ARG A 744 16.77 -19.43 -13.25
N ASP A 745 17.56 -19.65 -14.29
CA ASP A 745 18.90 -19.15 -14.60
C ASP A 745 20.09 -19.74 -13.80
N GLU A 746 20.74 -20.74 -14.40
CA GLU A 746 22.18 -21.00 -14.23
C GLU A 746 22.89 -20.43 -15.46
N GLU A 747 23.65 -19.35 -15.24
CA GLU A 747 24.82 -19.03 -16.06
C GLU A 747 25.91 -20.01 -15.63
N GLU A 748 26.32 -20.93 -16.52
CA GLU A 748 27.50 -21.75 -16.29
C GLU A 748 28.68 -21.24 -17.11
N GLU A 749 29.76 -20.98 -16.37
CA GLU A 749 31.13 -20.78 -16.82
C GLU A 749 31.75 -22.09 -17.32
N ASP A 750 32.69 -21.92 -18.26
CA ASP A 750 33.41 -22.93 -19.03
C ASP A 750 34.36 -23.84 -18.22
N GLU A 751 34.57 -25.06 -18.72
CA GLU A 751 35.75 -25.89 -18.40
C GLU A 751 36.30 -26.61 -19.66
N PRO A 752 37.55 -27.11 -19.67
CA PRO A 752 38.68 -26.47 -20.34
C PRO A 752 39.15 -27.23 -21.59
N SER A 753 39.70 -26.54 -22.61
CA SER A 753 40.75 -27.16 -23.45
C SER A 753 41.51 -26.20 -24.37
N ALA A 754 42.83 -26.44 -24.37
CA ALA A 754 43.78 -26.37 -25.49
C ALA A 754 44.25 -24.99 -25.99
N GLU A 755 45.51 -24.73 -25.63
CA GLU A 755 46.56 -23.98 -26.36
C GLU A 755 46.26 -23.67 -27.84
N ASP A 756 46.17 -22.38 -28.16
CA ASP A 756 46.71 -21.81 -29.40
C ASP A 756 47.18 -20.37 -29.10
N GLU A 757 48.49 -20.14 -29.32
CA GLU A 757 49.14 -18.83 -29.24
C GLU A 757 48.64 -17.93 -30.39
N GLU A 758 48.09 -16.75 -30.11
CA GLU A 758 48.18 -15.59 -31.02
C GLU A 758 47.90 -14.25 -30.29
N GLU A 759 48.59 -13.21 -30.78
CA GLU A 759 48.98 -11.92 -30.20
C GLU A 759 47.91 -11.04 -29.49
N LEU A 760 48.32 -10.45 -28.36
CA LEU A 760 47.65 -9.36 -27.62
C LEU A 760 47.76 -8.03 -28.39
N ASP A 761 46.62 -7.36 -28.61
CA ASP A 761 46.52 -5.91 -28.81
C ASP A 761 45.64 -5.36 -27.66
N ASP A 762 46.23 -4.45 -26.88
CA ASP A 762 45.66 -3.82 -25.69
C ASP A 762 44.52 -2.85 -26.05
N GLU A 763 43.37 -2.92 -25.36
CA GLU A 763 42.63 -1.76 -24.81
C GLU A 763 41.41 -2.17 -23.96
N ASP A 764 41.33 -1.58 -22.76
CA ASP A 764 40.19 -1.31 -21.88
C ASP A 764 39.50 -2.45 -21.06
N VAL A 765 39.99 -2.66 -19.83
CA VAL A 765 39.17 -3.01 -18.66
C VAL A 765 39.57 -2.09 -17.49
N PHE A 766 38.62 -1.29 -17.01
CA PHE A 766 38.71 -0.58 -15.73
C PHE A 766 38.30 -1.56 -14.62
N ASP A 767 39.20 -1.72 -13.65
CA ASP A 767 39.00 -2.47 -12.41
C ASP A 767 38.13 -1.66 -11.44
N ASP A 768 37.05 -2.26 -10.96
CA ASP A 768 36.25 -1.79 -9.83
C ASP A 768 36.88 -2.38 -8.54
N GLU A 769 37.84 -1.68 -7.95
CA GLU A 769 38.26 -1.93 -6.56
C GLU A 769 37.48 -0.98 -5.62
N GLU A 770 36.59 -1.56 -4.81
CA GLU A 770 36.08 -0.95 -3.58
C GLU A 770 37.24 -0.83 -2.57
N GLU A 771 37.83 0.36 -2.44
CA GLU A 771 38.61 0.72 -1.24
C GLU A 771 37.68 1.31 -0.19
N ASP A 772 37.44 0.53 0.86
CA ASP A 772 37.01 0.99 2.18
C ASP A 772 38.01 2.02 2.72
N LEU A 773 37.66 3.30 2.67
CA LEU A 773 38.36 4.35 3.41
C LEU A 773 37.66 4.60 4.74
N GLU A 774 38.17 3.94 5.79
CA GLU A 774 38.02 4.40 7.17
C GLU A 774 38.61 5.81 7.30
N LEU A 775 37.75 6.80 7.53
CA LEU A 775 38.17 8.15 7.89
C LEU A 775 38.47 8.19 9.39
N ASP A 776 39.77 8.24 9.73
CA ASP A 776 40.26 8.59 11.05
C ASP A 776 39.80 10.02 11.43
N GLU A 777 38.84 10.10 12.37
CA GLU A 777 38.50 11.32 13.11
C GLU A 777 39.55 11.55 14.20
N ASP A 778 40.69 12.15 13.87
CA ASP A 778 41.62 12.73 14.86
C ASP A 778 42.57 13.71 14.17
N LEU A 779 42.14 14.96 13.91
CA LEU A 779 43.02 16.13 13.68
C LEU A 779 42.24 17.42 13.31
N VAL A 780 41.36 17.91 14.19
CA VAL A 780 41.02 19.35 14.21
C VAL A 780 40.70 19.79 15.64
N ASP A 781 41.72 19.91 16.48
CA ASP A 781 41.65 20.71 17.70
C ASP A 781 43.07 21.17 18.05
N ASP A 782 43.50 22.25 17.39
CA ASP A 782 44.57 23.12 17.88
C ASP A 782 44.69 24.28 16.89
N LEU A 783 43.91 25.34 17.14
CA LEU A 783 44.22 26.76 16.87
C LEU A 783 42.97 27.60 17.18
N GLU A 784 42.89 28.14 18.40
CA GLU A 784 42.73 29.59 18.67
C GLU A 784 42.31 29.84 20.14
N ASP A 785 43.30 29.88 21.03
CA ASP A 785 43.30 30.80 22.17
C ASP A 785 43.88 32.15 21.68
N LEU A 786 43.01 33.14 21.41
CA LEU A 786 43.24 34.58 21.58
C LEU A 786 41.97 35.42 21.43
#